data_AF-A0A0G1DVT1-F1
#
_entry.id   AF-A0A0G1DVT1-F1
#
_cell.length_a   1.000
_cell.length_b   1.000
_cell.length_c   1.000
_cell.angle_alpha   90.00
_cell.angle_beta   90.00
_cell.angle_gamma   90.00
#
_symmetry.space_group_name_H-M   'P 1'
#
loop_
_entity.id
_entity.type
_entity.pdbx_description
1 polymer ?
#
loop_
_entity_poly.entity_id
_entity_poly.type
_entity_poly.pdbx_seq_one_letter_code
_entity_poly.pdbx_strand_id
1 'polypeptide(L)'
;MFQINLHNLLNPEKNPFKEGRLIYANTTPPPGGTPITPPPTVDDSIDFPDDASLAREAQENYDSEFENLKRLRGELGAYVEKEDGRLLSDMDNDIKEMNAYSYHAKFLEWMLRMMITKEHAWFVPGTDPEALRKFEEFKQKLNSARKVLGLNDDMQRVTDEEAIKGDATQIVKAMLEETKKRKRKAEQEVFAKIDATIEAKLKKLEESPAKDTHKGEDLKKKIAGMRKTLEILERIASKSKPEKARILREHNPDNAEDYDRLYEPSEEIVELQRQCEGASDLETALSALKAYLLAHGIKSGDPEILKKIVAKILRKHIQAEKNGRKRGVLEKARNELESLDDSTSDVGLFIVGHWYLISPEKYGIPMSSAELDGIKVENDFTDELGMRSKLMSSIKALGGSAGEVADDDKKAETLDVSSLKEQLEKLRKDKKEKVDSIAEKLAAQANRLLGRITGEVRPAIEKSLGSSGRKDLKEAHFKQVEEAEKTLKDWTNISDIFEKSLSSGISDDDLDALLKDGNINFANLVDEEGNKREVKLGIADYIKIIEHPQANDISRKAAMLTAQDMIDEMTKNMEEPEKALTERLPEYDKMIDGYISNLNNKMRPTQKFQIYFLSFQDFKHMGEKLVEWAKRKYTRRTDENMGDFGAKLLKDLPGPLKTASNEFSRIKEHSEIEEVEQYENAYKNKDAWMIKEIMETTRNKDEFKACIKLLCHHGRMGWENTKFWQQLMYFTHGSVQFNIDNPEGETINKHMFEEKLSKAIGYLWDFDTYETWVQENGTNATSAREKYNSYCDQTAESAGGIDGAMKTMLKTYKEEKSHGHTPKIDPHKFEKLIHYGIDKGKGSPESKIYYLIQGVACGLLPWGTLSKFSSQHINEYPIIDLFGSDTKRGERPTKGDIKEWAKMDWDLNEPGAAFHKWWYTDILHIPKVYQRVGKALQQGVGQDHDDATGWFGAGDMNTMKSILQENAQGARMPPTGLQNGTVGFLQYLDNMIEFGDELGTEGEAGMYQQFARFVGAFMVFDGITNNRVYADDRRYFRWRGMEEREPRSTYIYGGSYGRGMDATNLAKDGGKTDAGFTSGKRTIDYVNTIKEYIGMFDEEFFDYVYKSDVEPKEKLPEMVAAMQKKYGDNVFGNKPPRTVDELHESTEIFIKNAMKTGIGRANFNHMRARIKEDHAALIKKAGIGGVRTRLERLRGEHGKKIEDEIAGKAHVAPAAPVAAAPKP
;
A
#
# COMPACT_ATOMS: atom_id res chain seq x y z
N MET A 1 -4.89 -32.43 -8.50
CA MET A 1 -4.20 -33.01 -7.32
C MET A 1 -3.17 -34.10 -7.68
N PHE A 2 -3.30 -34.84 -8.79
CA PHE A 2 -2.34 -35.89 -9.19
C PHE A 2 -0.97 -35.34 -9.65
N GLN A 3 -0.98 -34.27 -10.45
CA GLN A 3 0.21 -33.51 -10.86
C GLN A 3 1.07 -33.00 -9.69
N ILE A 4 0.57 -33.04 -8.45
CA ILE A 4 1.29 -32.48 -7.30
C ILE A 4 2.27 -33.50 -6.69
N ASN A 5 2.01 -34.82 -6.71
CA ASN A 5 2.88 -35.75 -5.97
C ASN A 5 4.12 -36.22 -6.74
N LEU A 6 4.01 -36.51 -8.04
CA LEU A 6 5.16 -36.91 -8.85
C LEU A 6 6.05 -35.69 -9.16
N HIS A 7 5.43 -34.57 -9.51
CA HIS A 7 6.13 -33.29 -9.70
C HIS A 7 6.86 -32.84 -8.43
N ASN A 8 6.27 -32.98 -7.23
CA ASN A 8 6.97 -32.62 -5.98
C ASN A 8 8.10 -33.58 -5.61
N LEU A 9 8.04 -34.86 -6.03
CA LEU A 9 9.10 -35.84 -5.78
C LEU A 9 10.33 -35.60 -6.67
N LEU A 10 10.09 -35.10 -7.88
CA LEU A 10 11.09 -35.03 -8.96
C LEU A 10 11.60 -33.60 -9.22
N ASN A 11 11.01 -32.58 -8.58
CA ASN A 11 11.40 -31.19 -8.76
C ASN A 11 12.40 -30.73 -7.66
N PRO A 12 13.65 -30.38 -8.02
CA PRO A 12 14.71 -29.96 -7.07
C PRO A 12 14.47 -28.58 -6.42
N GLU A 13 13.42 -27.84 -6.81
CA GLU A 13 13.06 -26.56 -6.18
C GLU A 13 12.47 -26.71 -4.77
N LYS A 14 11.93 -27.88 -4.43
CA LYS A 14 11.37 -28.19 -3.09
C LYS A 14 12.39 -28.81 -2.14
N ASN A 15 13.60 -28.29 -2.17
CA ASN A 15 14.57 -28.58 -1.12
C ASN A 15 14.12 -27.83 0.16
N PRO A 16 13.95 -28.52 1.32
CA PRO A 16 13.63 -27.92 2.63
C PRO A 16 14.50 -26.72 3.01
N PHE A 17 15.69 -26.63 2.41
CA PHE A 17 16.67 -25.59 2.64
C PHE A 17 16.54 -24.37 1.70
N LYS A 18 15.58 -24.32 0.75
CA LYS A 18 15.45 -23.25 -0.26
C LYS A 18 14.21 -22.34 -0.18
N GLU A 19 13.08 -22.73 0.43
CA GLU A 19 11.84 -21.97 0.26
C GLU A 19 11.60 -20.86 1.31
N GLY A 20 11.70 -19.62 0.84
CA GLY A 20 11.22 -18.43 1.54
C GLY A 20 11.19 -17.20 0.62
N ARG A 21 10.27 -17.14 -0.35
CA ARG A 21 9.92 -15.92 -1.12
C ARG A 21 8.44 -15.88 -1.58
N LEU A 22 7.80 -14.73 -1.38
CA LEU A 22 6.45 -14.33 -1.79
C LEU A 22 6.41 -13.85 -3.26
N ILE A 23 5.27 -14.08 -3.94
CA ILE A 23 4.99 -13.82 -5.37
C ILE A 23 4.31 -12.45 -5.56
N TYR A 24 4.67 -11.71 -6.62
CA TYR A 24 3.80 -10.74 -7.32
C TYR A 24 3.90 -10.99 -8.83
N ALA A 25 2.75 -11.10 -9.50
CA ALA A 25 2.61 -11.25 -10.95
C ALA A 25 2.23 -9.90 -11.61
N ASN A 26 2.80 -9.62 -12.79
CA ASN A 26 2.49 -8.47 -13.63
C ASN A 26 2.37 -8.96 -15.08
N THR A 27 1.31 -8.58 -15.79
CA THR A 27 1.12 -8.78 -17.24
C THR A 27 1.12 -7.41 -17.94
N THR A 28 1.79 -7.32 -19.09
CA THR A 28 1.93 -6.10 -19.91
C THR A 28 1.42 -6.41 -21.33
N PRO A 29 0.74 -5.48 -22.05
CA PRO A 29 0.40 -5.64 -23.46
C PRO A 29 1.47 -5.04 -24.42
N PRO A 30 1.42 -5.37 -25.74
CA PRO A 30 2.50 -5.21 -26.71
C PRO A 30 2.51 -3.86 -27.49
N PRO A 31 3.59 -3.58 -28.26
CA PRO A 31 3.91 -2.25 -28.81
C PRO A 31 3.62 -2.11 -30.32
N GLY A 32 3.42 -0.88 -30.80
CA GLY A 32 3.40 -0.56 -32.24
C GLY A 32 3.53 0.95 -32.47
N GLY A 33 4.51 1.38 -33.28
CA GLY A 33 4.90 2.78 -33.41
C GLY A 33 5.15 3.29 -34.84
N THR A 34 5.48 4.59 -34.90
CA THR A 34 6.29 5.38 -35.87
C THR A 34 5.75 5.63 -37.30
N PRO A 35 6.23 6.63 -38.09
CA PRO A 35 7.14 7.78 -37.86
C PRO A 35 6.62 9.15 -38.40
N ILE A 36 7.35 10.24 -38.09
CA ILE A 36 7.20 11.63 -38.61
C ILE A 36 8.41 11.95 -39.52
N THR A 37 8.25 12.86 -40.51
CA THR A 37 9.16 14.00 -40.92
C THR A 37 9.42 14.15 -42.46
N PRO A 38 9.95 15.30 -43.00
CA PRO A 38 9.29 16.60 -43.31
C PRO A 38 9.71 17.16 -44.73
N PRO A 39 9.81 18.49 -44.99
CA PRO A 39 8.83 19.51 -45.41
C PRO A 39 9.07 19.96 -46.90
N PRO A 40 8.47 21.03 -47.52
CA PRO A 40 8.69 22.45 -47.16
C PRO A 40 7.52 23.46 -47.44
N THR A 41 7.54 24.56 -46.70
CA THR A 41 7.14 25.96 -47.02
C THR A 41 6.01 26.24 -48.03
N VAL A 42 5.02 27.06 -47.63
CA VAL A 42 4.76 28.43 -48.15
C VAL A 42 3.51 29.01 -47.46
N ASP A 43 3.57 30.31 -47.18
CA ASP A 43 2.53 31.24 -46.72
C ASP A 43 1.18 31.10 -47.47
N ASP A 44 0.06 31.14 -46.77
CA ASP A 44 -1.08 32.02 -47.07
C ASP A 44 -2.34 31.69 -46.23
N SER A 45 -2.96 32.76 -45.76
CA SER A 45 -4.18 32.86 -44.95
C SER A 45 -5.44 32.26 -45.58
N ILE A 46 -6.08 31.26 -44.96
CA ILE A 46 -7.53 30.97 -45.08
C ILE A 46 -8.06 30.33 -43.78
N ASP A 47 -9.06 30.95 -43.16
CA ASP A 47 -9.87 30.39 -42.06
C ASP A 47 -10.73 29.20 -42.56
N PHE A 48 -10.59 28.04 -41.92
CA PHE A 48 -11.55 26.93 -41.98
C PHE A 48 -11.88 26.44 -40.55
N PRO A 49 -13.12 25.98 -40.29
CA PRO A 49 -13.57 25.69 -38.93
C PRO A 49 -13.02 24.37 -38.40
N ASP A 50 -12.72 24.41 -37.11
CA ASP A 50 -12.00 23.43 -36.31
C ASP A 50 -12.87 22.19 -35.95
N ASP A 51 -13.36 21.45 -36.94
CA ASP A 51 -14.21 20.27 -36.71
C ASP A 51 -13.41 19.00 -36.32
N ALA A 52 -12.10 18.98 -36.55
CA ALA A 52 -11.25 17.82 -36.27
C ALA A 52 -10.75 17.75 -34.82
N SER A 53 -10.53 18.90 -34.16
CA SER A 53 -10.15 18.97 -32.74
C SER A 53 -11.31 18.50 -31.85
N LEU A 54 -12.53 18.94 -32.16
CA LEU A 54 -13.76 18.51 -31.48
C LEU A 54 -14.06 17.02 -31.68
N ALA A 55 -13.77 16.45 -32.85
CA ALA A 55 -13.93 15.02 -33.09
C ALA A 55 -12.91 14.16 -32.30
N ARG A 56 -11.69 14.67 -32.12
CA ARG A 56 -10.62 13.99 -31.39
C ARG A 56 -10.81 14.07 -29.87
N GLU A 57 -11.22 15.24 -29.38
CA GLU A 57 -11.57 15.47 -27.98
C GLU A 57 -12.84 14.68 -27.59
N ALA A 58 -13.81 14.55 -28.50
CA ALA A 58 -14.96 13.66 -28.31
C ALA A 58 -14.58 12.18 -28.31
N GLN A 59 -13.63 11.75 -29.14
CA GLN A 59 -13.11 10.38 -29.20
C GLN A 59 -12.30 10.02 -27.93
N GLU A 60 -11.47 10.95 -27.44
CA GLU A 60 -10.69 10.77 -26.20
C GLU A 60 -11.58 10.77 -24.95
N ASN A 61 -12.60 11.64 -24.90
CA ASN A 61 -13.62 11.59 -23.85
C ASN A 61 -14.46 10.30 -23.92
N TYR A 62 -14.73 9.78 -25.12
CA TYR A 62 -15.46 8.54 -25.34
C TYR A 62 -14.69 7.30 -24.87
N ASP A 63 -13.42 7.17 -25.26
CA ASP A 63 -12.57 6.03 -24.88
C ASP A 63 -12.24 6.07 -23.37
N SER A 64 -12.09 7.27 -22.80
CA SER A 64 -11.94 7.50 -21.35
C SER A 64 -13.17 7.07 -20.55
N GLU A 65 -14.38 7.45 -20.98
CA GLU A 65 -15.61 7.08 -20.27
C GLU A 65 -15.94 5.57 -20.39
N PHE A 66 -15.58 4.93 -21.51
CA PHE A 66 -15.75 3.48 -21.69
C PHE A 66 -14.76 2.66 -20.82
N GLU A 67 -13.50 3.09 -20.71
CA GLU A 67 -12.54 2.48 -19.78
C GLU A 67 -12.91 2.75 -18.32
N ASN A 68 -13.48 3.91 -18.01
CA ASN A 68 -14.03 4.19 -16.68
C ASN A 68 -15.23 3.28 -16.31
N LEU A 69 -16.03 2.84 -17.28
CA LEU A 69 -17.08 1.83 -17.06
C LEU A 69 -16.50 0.43 -16.81
N LYS A 70 -15.46 0.02 -17.55
CA LYS A 70 -14.71 -1.21 -17.23
C LYS A 70 -14.03 -1.13 -15.86
N ARG A 71 -13.56 0.05 -15.47
CA ARG A 71 -12.97 0.29 -14.15
C ARG A 71 -14.02 0.19 -13.04
N LEU A 72 -15.23 0.71 -13.26
CA LEU A 72 -16.35 0.56 -12.33
C LEU A 72 -16.75 -0.90 -12.10
N ARG A 73 -16.63 -1.76 -13.13
CA ARG A 73 -16.80 -3.21 -13.02
C ARG A 73 -15.74 -3.85 -12.10
N GLY A 74 -14.49 -3.39 -12.17
CA GLY A 74 -13.42 -3.80 -11.24
C GLY A 74 -13.59 -3.22 -9.83
N GLU A 75 -14.06 -1.98 -9.74
CA GLU A 75 -14.33 -1.29 -8.48
C GLU A 75 -15.53 -1.89 -7.73
N LEU A 76 -16.53 -2.46 -8.43
CA LEU A 76 -17.63 -3.24 -7.83
C LEU A 76 -17.14 -4.55 -7.21
N GLY A 77 -16.20 -5.24 -7.87
CA GLY A 77 -15.50 -6.41 -7.29
C GLY A 77 -14.63 -6.02 -6.09
N ALA A 78 -13.95 -4.88 -6.16
CA ALA A 78 -13.16 -4.32 -5.06
C ALA A 78 -14.01 -3.68 -3.94
N TYR A 79 -15.30 -3.39 -4.18
CA TYR A 79 -16.21 -2.86 -3.16
C TYR A 79 -16.57 -3.92 -2.12
N VAL A 80 -16.62 -5.19 -2.54
CA VAL A 80 -16.70 -6.37 -1.65
C VAL A 80 -15.47 -6.47 -0.74
N GLU A 81 -14.33 -5.91 -1.16
CA GLU A 81 -13.06 -5.91 -0.40
C GLU A 81 -12.83 -4.64 0.45
N LYS A 82 -13.71 -3.62 0.38
CA LYS A 82 -13.63 -2.35 1.15
C LYS A 82 -14.43 -2.41 2.46
N GLU A 83 -14.32 -1.36 3.29
CA GLU A 83 -14.91 -1.28 4.66
C GLU A 83 -16.39 -1.72 4.76
N ASP A 84 -17.22 -1.42 3.77
CA ASP A 84 -18.63 -1.85 3.73
C ASP A 84 -18.78 -3.39 3.53
N GLY A 85 -17.93 -4.01 2.70
CA GLY A 85 -17.91 -5.47 2.49
C GLY A 85 -17.27 -6.22 3.66
N ARG A 86 -16.26 -5.62 4.29
CA ARG A 86 -15.69 -6.10 5.56
C ARG A 86 -16.72 -6.03 6.69
N LEU A 87 -17.50 -4.94 6.78
CA LEU A 87 -18.60 -4.82 7.74
C LEU A 87 -19.64 -5.92 7.54
N LEU A 88 -20.07 -6.19 6.30
CA LEU A 88 -21.02 -7.27 6.01
C LEU A 88 -20.44 -8.66 6.32
N SER A 89 -19.16 -8.89 6.03
CA SER A 89 -18.46 -10.13 6.37
C SER A 89 -18.27 -10.31 7.88
N ASP A 90 -17.98 -9.24 8.61
CA ASP A 90 -17.85 -9.26 10.06
C ASP A 90 -19.23 -9.50 10.71
N MET A 91 -20.29 -8.89 10.18
CA MET A 91 -21.67 -9.18 10.59
C MET A 91 -22.09 -10.63 10.31
N ASP A 92 -21.64 -11.23 9.20
CA ASP A 92 -21.89 -12.65 8.89
C ASP A 92 -21.13 -13.60 9.81
N ASN A 93 -19.87 -13.29 10.11
CA ASN A 93 -19.09 -14.04 11.10
C ASN A 93 -19.71 -13.91 12.50
N ASP A 94 -20.15 -12.71 12.89
CA ASP A 94 -20.84 -12.46 14.16
C ASP A 94 -22.17 -13.24 14.23
N ILE A 95 -22.98 -13.25 13.17
CA ILE A 95 -24.23 -14.04 13.07
C ILE A 95 -23.92 -15.54 13.19
N LYS A 96 -22.86 -16.02 12.55
CA LYS A 96 -22.44 -17.43 12.57
C LYS A 96 -21.94 -17.84 13.96
N GLU A 97 -21.10 -17.02 14.60
CA GLU A 97 -20.63 -17.25 15.96
C GLU A 97 -21.78 -17.21 16.98
N MET A 98 -22.70 -16.24 16.86
CA MET A 98 -23.89 -16.15 17.72
C MET A 98 -24.79 -17.39 17.63
N ASN A 99 -24.93 -17.98 16.44
CA ASN A 99 -25.68 -19.22 16.25
C ASN A 99 -24.94 -20.45 16.82
N ALA A 100 -23.61 -20.49 16.70
CA ALA A 100 -22.78 -21.60 17.17
C ALA A 100 -22.72 -21.72 18.70
N TYR A 101 -22.76 -20.60 19.44
CA TYR A 101 -22.62 -20.58 20.90
C TYR A 101 -23.93 -20.65 21.69
N SER A 102 -25.02 -21.14 21.10
CA SER A 102 -26.34 -21.23 21.76
C SER A 102 -26.40 -22.12 23.02
N TYR A 103 -25.30 -22.78 23.41
CA TYR A 103 -25.20 -23.58 24.63
C TYR A 103 -23.89 -23.32 25.44
N HIS A 104 -24.08 -23.04 26.74
CA HIS A 104 -23.11 -23.05 27.87
C HIS A 104 -22.32 -21.78 28.21
N ALA A 105 -21.80 -21.74 29.45
CA ALA A 105 -21.11 -20.64 30.12
C ALA A 105 -19.96 -19.98 29.32
N LYS A 106 -19.32 -20.71 28.39
CA LYS A 106 -18.35 -20.16 27.42
C LYS A 106 -18.96 -19.05 26.55
N PHE A 107 -20.26 -19.09 26.30
CA PHE A 107 -21.01 -18.04 25.60
C PHE A 107 -21.09 -16.74 26.39
N LEU A 108 -21.32 -16.81 27.71
CA LEU A 108 -21.35 -15.62 28.58
C LEU A 108 -19.96 -14.99 28.68
N GLU A 109 -18.92 -15.83 28.69
CA GLU A 109 -17.53 -15.39 28.68
C GLU A 109 -17.14 -14.74 27.35
N TRP A 110 -17.55 -15.32 26.21
CA TRP A 110 -17.37 -14.74 24.87
C TRP A 110 -18.12 -13.40 24.74
N MET A 111 -19.40 -13.32 25.12
CA MET A 111 -20.19 -12.08 25.13
C MET A 111 -19.56 -10.99 26.01
N LEU A 112 -19.09 -11.34 27.22
CA LEU A 112 -18.38 -10.40 28.10
C LEU A 112 -17.08 -9.92 27.47
N ARG A 113 -16.33 -10.83 26.83
CA ARG A 113 -15.07 -10.50 26.17
C ARG A 113 -15.31 -9.52 25.01
N MET A 114 -16.28 -9.80 24.14
CA MET A 114 -16.70 -8.93 23.04
C MET A 114 -17.17 -7.54 23.50
N MET A 115 -17.92 -7.49 24.61
CA MET A 115 -18.37 -6.23 25.20
C MET A 115 -17.26 -5.42 25.88
N ILE A 116 -16.18 -6.07 26.33
CA ILE A 116 -15.03 -5.43 26.99
C ILE A 116 -14.00 -4.91 25.98
N THR A 117 -13.83 -5.59 24.83
CA THR A 117 -12.78 -5.28 23.85
C THR A 117 -13.09 -4.13 22.88
N LYS A 118 -14.33 -3.60 22.83
CA LYS A 118 -14.71 -2.39 22.07
C LYS A 118 -14.22 -2.34 20.61
N GLU A 119 -14.54 -3.34 19.79
CA GLU A 119 -14.28 -3.25 18.32
C GLU A 119 -15.49 -3.53 17.41
N HIS A 120 -16.71 -3.77 17.92
CA HIS A 120 -17.90 -4.02 17.08
C HIS A 120 -19.03 -3.03 17.41
N ALA A 121 -18.98 -1.81 16.86
CA ALA A 121 -19.94 -0.74 17.18
C ALA A 121 -21.40 -1.05 16.76
N TRP A 122 -21.61 -1.98 15.81
CA TRP A 122 -22.93 -2.40 15.32
C TRP A 122 -23.71 -3.30 16.30
N PHE A 123 -23.04 -3.84 17.32
CA PHE A 123 -23.64 -4.68 18.38
C PHE A 123 -24.53 -3.90 19.35
N VAL A 124 -24.34 -2.59 19.47
CA VAL A 124 -25.10 -1.75 20.41
C VAL A 124 -26.47 -1.44 19.78
N PRO A 125 -27.60 -1.69 20.48
CA PRO A 125 -28.89 -1.18 20.05
C PRO A 125 -28.73 0.31 19.80
N GLY A 126 -29.34 0.84 18.75
CA GLY A 126 -29.08 2.21 18.30
C GLY A 126 -29.45 3.23 19.37
N THR A 127 -29.42 4.51 19.03
CA THR A 127 -29.71 5.66 19.91
C THR A 127 -31.09 5.64 20.62
N ASP A 128 -31.87 4.56 20.55
CA ASP A 128 -33.08 4.31 21.34
C ASP A 128 -32.75 4.15 22.83
N PRO A 129 -33.17 5.10 23.69
CA PRO A 129 -32.88 5.09 25.12
C PRO A 129 -33.42 3.85 25.84
N GLU A 130 -34.53 3.26 25.37
CA GLU A 130 -35.12 2.10 26.03
C GLU A 130 -34.33 0.81 25.76
N ALA A 131 -33.81 0.67 24.54
CA ALA A 131 -32.93 -0.43 24.17
C ALA A 131 -31.55 -0.32 24.86
N LEU A 132 -31.02 0.91 24.99
CA LEU A 132 -29.80 1.18 25.76
C LEU A 132 -29.98 0.86 27.25
N ARG A 133 -31.13 1.21 27.83
CA ARG A 133 -31.49 0.89 29.21
C ARG A 133 -31.60 -0.62 29.44
N LYS A 134 -32.27 -1.34 28.54
CA LYS A 134 -32.39 -2.82 28.61
C LYS A 134 -31.04 -3.50 28.44
N PHE A 135 -30.16 -2.96 27.59
CA PHE A 135 -28.79 -3.43 27.43
C PHE A 135 -27.95 -3.22 28.70
N GLU A 136 -28.07 -2.06 29.37
CA GLU A 136 -27.35 -1.83 30.62
C GLU A 136 -27.92 -2.60 31.81
N GLU A 137 -29.24 -2.80 31.88
CA GLU A 137 -29.86 -3.73 32.84
C GLU A 137 -29.37 -5.17 32.61
N PHE A 138 -29.21 -5.59 31.35
CA PHE A 138 -28.63 -6.89 31.00
C PHE A 138 -27.16 -6.99 31.42
N LYS A 139 -26.33 -5.97 31.14
CA LYS A 139 -24.92 -5.93 31.57
C LYS A 139 -24.77 -5.98 33.09
N GLN A 140 -25.64 -5.29 33.82
CA GLN A 140 -25.69 -5.35 35.29
C GLN A 140 -26.12 -6.73 35.80
N LYS A 141 -27.12 -7.36 35.18
CA LYS A 141 -27.54 -8.73 35.48
C LYS A 141 -26.42 -9.75 35.17
N LEU A 142 -25.69 -9.58 34.07
CA LEU A 142 -24.56 -10.44 33.67
C LEU A 142 -23.36 -10.31 34.61
N ASN A 143 -23.03 -9.08 35.01
CA ASN A 143 -22.00 -8.82 36.02
C ASN A 143 -22.41 -9.37 37.40
N SER A 144 -23.69 -9.30 37.75
CA SER A 144 -24.23 -9.88 38.98
C SER A 144 -24.20 -11.41 38.93
N ALA A 145 -24.56 -12.01 37.79
CA ALA A 145 -24.48 -13.45 37.54
C ALA A 145 -23.03 -13.94 37.60
N ARG A 146 -22.05 -13.23 37.02
CA ARG A 146 -20.61 -13.52 37.14
C ARG A 146 -20.14 -13.54 38.61
N LYS A 147 -20.69 -12.63 39.43
CA LYS A 147 -20.38 -12.50 40.85
C LYS A 147 -21.02 -13.61 41.70
N VAL A 148 -22.24 -14.02 41.36
CA VAL A 148 -23.00 -15.09 42.04
C VAL A 148 -22.48 -16.48 41.64
N LEU A 149 -22.05 -16.66 40.39
CA LEU A 149 -21.54 -17.91 39.84
C LEU A 149 -20.06 -18.17 40.19
N GLY A 150 -19.39 -17.24 40.89
CA GLY A 150 -18.04 -17.45 41.43
C GLY A 150 -17.03 -17.89 40.37
N LEU A 151 -17.01 -17.24 39.20
CA LEU A 151 -16.08 -17.56 38.11
C LEU A 151 -14.63 -17.15 38.47
N ASN A 152 -14.00 -17.97 39.31
CA ASN A 152 -12.57 -18.29 39.32
C ASN A 152 -12.42 -19.75 38.85
N ASP A 153 -11.26 -20.09 38.29
CA ASP A 153 -10.91 -21.23 37.42
C ASP A 153 -11.35 -22.68 37.77
N ASP A 154 -12.10 -22.95 38.84
CA ASP A 154 -12.61 -24.30 39.12
C ASP A 154 -14.13 -24.31 39.35
N MET A 155 -14.85 -24.92 38.40
CA MET A 155 -16.30 -25.08 38.44
C MET A 155 -16.77 -26.04 39.54
N GLN A 156 -17.76 -25.63 40.34
CA GLN A 156 -19.11 -26.22 40.32
C GLN A 156 -20.06 -25.61 41.36
N ARG A 157 -21.33 -25.49 40.94
CA ARG A 157 -22.59 -25.22 41.68
C ARG A 157 -22.98 -23.75 41.82
N VAL A 158 -24.12 -23.35 41.21
CA VAL A 158 -25.37 -22.99 41.91
C VAL A 158 -26.58 -23.10 40.94
N THR A 159 -27.70 -23.56 41.51
CA THR A 159 -29.02 -23.93 40.99
C THR A 159 -29.96 -22.74 40.67
N ASP A 160 -29.61 -21.89 39.70
CA ASP A 160 -30.58 -20.98 39.05
C ASP A 160 -30.26 -20.75 37.55
N GLU A 161 -29.71 -21.80 36.90
CA GLU A 161 -29.28 -21.76 35.51
C GLU A 161 -30.42 -21.53 34.50
N GLU A 162 -31.64 -22.04 34.73
CA GLU A 162 -32.70 -22.02 33.69
C GLU A 162 -33.28 -20.63 33.43
N ALA A 163 -33.49 -19.82 34.47
CA ALA A 163 -34.06 -18.48 34.31
C ALA A 163 -33.04 -17.51 33.66
N ILE A 164 -31.79 -17.58 34.08
CA ILE A 164 -30.69 -16.79 33.52
C ILE A 164 -30.40 -17.23 32.07
N LYS A 165 -30.45 -18.55 31.77
CA LYS A 165 -30.35 -19.08 30.40
C LYS A 165 -31.52 -18.62 29.53
N GLY A 166 -32.74 -18.59 30.06
CA GLY A 166 -33.94 -18.14 29.35
C GLY A 166 -33.87 -16.67 28.94
N ASP A 167 -33.49 -15.79 29.86
CA ASP A 167 -33.33 -14.35 29.62
C ASP A 167 -32.18 -14.08 28.64
N ALA A 168 -31.04 -14.76 28.80
CA ALA A 168 -29.90 -14.63 27.89
C ALA A 168 -30.28 -15.07 26.46
N THR A 169 -31.01 -16.17 26.30
CA THR A 169 -31.45 -16.67 25.00
C THR A 169 -32.38 -15.69 24.29
N GLN A 170 -33.33 -15.07 25.02
CA GLN A 170 -34.25 -14.09 24.41
C GLN A 170 -33.52 -12.83 23.94
N ILE A 171 -32.52 -12.38 24.70
CA ILE A 171 -31.73 -11.18 24.35
C ILE A 171 -30.86 -11.46 23.13
N VAL A 172 -30.26 -12.64 23.02
CA VAL A 172 -29.47 -13.05 21.85
C VAL A 172 -30.33 -13.15 20.60
N LYS A 173 -31.54 -13.72 20.71
CA LYS A 173 -32.48 -13.75 19.57
C LYS A 173 -32.85 -12.32 19.14
N ALA A 174 -33.11 -11.42 20.07
CA ALA A 174 -33.41 -10.02 19.74
C ALA A 174 -32.22 -9.30 19.08
N MET A 175 -30.99 -9.55 19.55
CA MET A 175 -29.78 -9.01 18.95
C MET A 175 -29.51 -9.59 17.56
N LEU A 176 -29.73 -10.90 17.37
CA LEU A 176 -29.58 -11.56 16.08
C LEU A 176 -30.53 -10.97 15.03
N GLU A 177 -31.79 -10.80 15.41
CA GLU A 177 -32.81 -10.20 14.53
C GLU A 177 -32.48 -8.74 14.18
N GLU A 178 -32.02 -7.94 15.15
CA GLU A 178 -31.62 -6.55 14.89
C GLU A 178 -30.36 -6.46 14.03
N THR A 179 -29.37 -7.33 14.24
CA THR A 179 -28.16 -7.41 13.40
C THR A 179 -28.51 -7.84 11.97
N LYS A 180 -29.36 -8.87 11.79
CA LYS A 180 -29.89 -9.28 10.49
C LYS A 180 -30.62 -8.13 9.79
N LYS A 181 -31.45 -7.38 10.52
CA LYS A 181 -32.17 -6.21 10.00
C LYS A 181 -31.23 -5.08 9.57
N ARG A 182 -30.20 -4.78 10.35
CA ARG A 182 -29.19 -3.77 10.00
C ARG A 182 -28.36 -4.19 8.80
N LYS A 183 -28.02 -5.47 8.69
CA LYS A 183 -27.31 -6.02 7.53
C LYS A 183 -28.12 -5.78 6.25
N ARG A 184 -29.39 -6.20 6.25
CA ARG A 184 -30.32 -5.98 5.12
C ARG A 184 -30.44 -4.50 4.75
N LYS A 185 -30.47 -3.60 5.73
CA LYS A 185 -30.54 -2.15 5.48
C LYS A 185 -29.24 -1.61 4.86
N ALA A 186 -28.08 -2.03 5.37
CA ALA A 186 -26.78 -1.64 4.83
C ALA A 186 -26.60 -2.13 3.38
N GLU A 187 -26.98 -3.38 3.11
CA GLU A 187 -27.01 -3.96 1.75
C GLU A 187 -27.88 -3.10 0.81
N GLN A 188 -29.09 -2.74 1.22
CA GLN A 188 -29.99 -1.88 0.44
C GLN A 188 -29.41 -0.48 0.16
N GLU A 189 -28.79 0.15 1.15
CA GLU A 189 -28.17 1.48 1.00
C GLU A 189 -26.96 1.44 0.05
N VAL A 190 -26.17 0.37 0.08
CA VAL A 190 -25.04 0.16 -0.84
C VAL A 190 -25.54 -0.05 -2.26
N PHE A 191 -26.54 -0.90 -2.47
CA PHE A 191 -27.10 -1.14 -3.80
C PHE A 191 -27.74 0.10 -4.41
N ALA A 192 -28.46 0.91 -3.61
CA ALA A 192 -29.03 2.17 -4.08
C ALA A 192 -27.96 3.17 -4.58
N LYS A 193 -26.79 3.23 -3.93
CA LYS A 193 -25.66 4.07 -4.38
C LYS A 193 -25.05 3.59 -5.69
N ILE A 194 -24.95 2.27 -5.88
CA ILE A 194 -24.44 1.66 -7.11
C ILE A 194 -25.39 1.98 -8.27
N ASP A 195 -26.69 1.76 -8.09
CA ASP A 195 -27.70 1.99 -9.13
C ASP A 195 -27.73 3.48 -9.54
N ALA A 196 -27.73 4.40 -8.58
CA ALA A 196 -27.68 5.85 -8.84
C ALA A 196 -26.40 6.27 -9.60
N THR A 197 -25.26 5.62 -9.33
CA THR A 197 -23.99 5.93 -9.99
C THR A 197 -23.99 5.44 -11.45
N ILE A 198 -24.50 4.24 -11.71
CA ILE A 198 -24.62 3.70 -13.06
C ILE A 198 -25.60 4.55 -13.87
N GLU A 199 -26.74 4.93 -13.29
CA GLU A 199 -27.75 5.74 -13.95
C GLU A 199 -27.24 7.14 -14.32
N ALA A 200 -26.52 7.81 -13.40
CA ALA A 200 -25.91 9.12 -13.66
C ALA A 200 -24.87 9.07 -14.79
N LYS A 201 -24.15 7.96 -14.93
CA LYS A 201 -23.15 7.78 -15.99
C LYS A 201 -23.78 7.43 -17.34
N LEU A 202 -24.80 6.58 -17.37
CA LEU A 202 -25.56 6.30 -18.59
C LEU A 202 -26.22 7.56 -19.15
N LYS A 203 -26.77 8.41 -18.29
CA LYS A 203 -27.36 9.69 -18.70
C LYS A 203 -26.34 10.62 -19.39
N LYS A 204 -25.11 10.72 -18.85
CA LYS A 204 -24.02 11.49 -19.48
C LYS A 204 -23.61 10.94 -20.85
N LEU A 205 -23.61 9.61 -21.01
CA LEU A 205 -23.27 8.96 -22.28
C LEU A 205 -24.35 9.17 -23.35
N GLU A 206 -25.62 9.30 -22.95
CA GLU A 206 -26.73 9.59 -23.87
C GLU A 206 -26.85 11.06 -24.28
N GLU A 207 -26.39 11.97 -23.42
CA GLU A 207 -26.34 13.40 -23.70
C GLU A 207 -25.18 13.79 -24.65
N SER A 208 -24.25 12.87 -24.91
CA SER A 208 -23.08 13.10 -25.78
C SER A 208 -23.39 12.81 -27.26
N PRO A 209 -23.28 13.80 -28.18
CA PRO A 209 -23.65 13.63 -29.59
C PRO A 209 -22.59 12.81 -30.35
N ALA A 210 -22.83 11.53 -30.58
CA ALA A 210 -22.00 10.71 -31.47
C ALA A 210 -22.18 11.16 -32.94
N LYS A 211 -21.16 11.81 -33.53
CA LYS A 211 -21.14 12.21 -34.96
C LYS A 211 -20.78 11.06 -35.93
N ASP A 212 -20.28 9.92 -35.44
CA ASP A 212 -19.88 8.78 -36.27
C ASP A 212 -20.99 7.71 -36.34
N THR A 213 -21.51 7.43 -37.53
CA THR A 213 -22.75 6.65 -37.74
C THR A 213 -22.60 5.16 -37.45
N HIS A 214 -21.43 4.55 -37.70
CA HIS A 214 -21.20 3.12 -37.42
C HIS A 214 -20.82 2.84 -35.96
N LYS A 215 -20.02 3.71 -35.33
CA LYS A 215 -19.68 3.59 -33.91
C LYS A 215 -20.84 4.03 -33.00
N GLY A 216 -21.65 4.99 -33.45
CA GLY A 216 -22.86 5.43 -32.76
C GLY A 216 -23.92 4.34 -32.67
N GLU A 217 -24.04 3.44 -33.65
CA GLU A 217 -24.99 2.31 -33.59
C GLU A 217 -24.57 1.23 -32.60
N ASP A 218 -23.30 0.86 -32.57
CA ASP A 218 -22.78 -0.14 -31.62
C ASP A 218 -22.85 0.39 -30.18
N LEU A 219 -22.56 1.68 -29.99
CA LEU A 219 -22.75 2.36 -28.71
C LEU A 219 -24.23 2.41 -28.30
N LYS A 220 -25.15 2.77 -29.20
CA LYS A 220 -26.60 2.76 -28.92
C LYS A 220 -27.08 1.36 -28.55
N LYS A 221 -26.58 0.31 -29.20
CA LYS A 221 -26.89 -1.08 -28.84
C LYS A 221 -26.36 -1.46 -27.45
N LYS A 222 -25.13 -1.05 -27.10
CA LYS A 222 -24.54 -1.29 -25.78
C LYS A 222 -25.25 -0.52 -24.66
N ILE A 223 -25.59 0.76 -24.89
CA ILE A 223 -26.37 1.57 -23.95
C ILE A 223 -27.77 0.99 -23.76
N ALA A 224 -28.44 0.58 -24.85
CA ALA A 224 -29.75 -0.08 -24.76
C ALA A 224 -29.68 -1.43 -24.00
N GLY A 225 -28.62 -2.21 -24.18
CA GLY A 225 -28.36 -3.42 -23.42
C GLY A 225 -28.21 -3.16 -21.92
N MET A 226 -27.40 -2.17 -21.54
CA MET A 226 -27.20 -1.79 -20.13
C MET A 226 -28.46 -1.23 -19.48
N ARG A 227 -29.25 -0.41 -20.19
CA ARG A 227 -30.55 0.06 -19.71
C ARG A 227 -31.52 -1.08 -19.47
N LYS A 228 -31.59 -2.04 -20.40
CA LYS A 228 -32.44 -3.22 -20.24
C LYS A 228 -32.04 -4.05 -19.02
N THR A 229 -30.74 -4.20 -18.75
CA THR A 229 -30.26 -4.88 -17.53
C THR A 229 -30.65 -4.14 -16.25
N LEU A 230 -30.49 -2.81 -16.20
CA LEU A 230 -30.93 -2.00 -15.05
C LEU A 230 -32.43 -2.12 -14.81
N GLU A 231 -33.24 -2.02 -15.87
CA GLU A 231 -34.70 -2.16 -15.79
C GLU A 231 -35.09 -3.53 -15.22
N ILE A 232 -34.35 -4.60 -15.54
CA ILE A 232 -34.60 -5.93 -15.00
C ILE A 232 -34.18 -6.03 -13.54
N LEU A 233 -33.04 -5.43 -13.17
CA LEU A 233 -32.60 -5.34 -11.78
C LEU A 233 -33.64 -4.60 -10.92
N GLU A 234 -34.20 -3.52 -11.42
CA GLU A 234 -35.30 -2.79 -10.76
C GLU A 234 -36.60 -3.62 -10.70
N ARG A 235 -36.92 -4.38 -11.76
CA ARG A 235 -38.12 -5.23 -11.80
C ARG A 235 -38.04 -6.42 -10.84
N ILE A 236 -36.85 -6.98 -10.61
CA ILE A 236 -36.64 -8.09 -9.67
C ILE A 236 -36.43 -7.59 -8.23
N ALA A 237 -35.96 -6.35 -8.04
CA ALA A 237 -35.86 -5.74 -6.73
C ALA A 237 -37.23 -5.77 -6.04
N SER A 238 -37.28 -6.15 -4.77
CA SER A 238 -38.49 -6.32 -3.95
C SER A 238 -39.50 -7.42 -4.36
N LYS A 239 -39.20 -8.27 -5.34
CA LYS A 239 -40.08 -9.40 -5.73
C LYS A 239 -39.78 -10.67 -4.93
N SER A 240 -40.80 -11.54 -4.79
CA SER A 240 -40.62 -12.87 -4.19
C SER A 240 -39.64 -13.70 -5.03
N LYS A 241 -38.92 -14.65 -4.41
CA LYS A 241 -37.94 -15.47 -5.15
C LYS A 241 -38.56 -16.11 -6.44
N PRO A 242 -39.79 -16.70 -6.42
CA PRO A 242 -40.41 -17.28 -7.62
C PRO A 242 -40.67 -16.24 -8.72
N GLU A 243 -41.03 -15.03 -8.32
CA GLU A 243 -41.32 -13.94 -9.25
C GLU A 243 -40.05 -13.34 -9.84
N LYS A 244 -38.94 -13.33 -9.09
CA LYS A 244 -37.60 -13.02 -9.62
C LYS A 244 -37.20 -14.05 -10.69
N ALA A 245 -37.35 -15.35 -10.43
CA ALA A 245 -37.03 -16.40 -11.38
C ALA A 245 -37.89 -16.33 -12.65
N ARG A 246 -39.19 -16.05 -12.54
CA ARG A 246 -40.06 -15.80 -13.70
C ARG A 246 -39.54 -14.65 -14.57
N ILE A 247 -39.21 -13.52 -13.95
CA ILE A 247 -38.69 -12.33 -14.66
C ILE A 247 -37.34 -12.64 -15.34
N LEU A 248 -36.48 -13.43 -14.70
CA LEU A 248 -35.20 -13.86 -15.28
C LEU A 248 -35.38 -14.84 -16.45
N ARG A 249 -36.32 -15.78 -16.34
CA ARG A 249 -36.69 -16.72 -17.40
C ARG A 249 -37.27 -16.03 -18.62
N GLU A 250 -38.12 -15.01 -18.41
CA GLU A 250 -38.63 -14.15 -19.49
C GLU A 250 -37.51 -13.40 -20.22
N HIS A 251 -36.41 -13.09 -19.51
CA HIS A 251 -35.31 -12.32 -20.06
C HIS A 251 -34.22 -13.15 -20.76
N ASN A 252 -33.87 -14.31 -20.18
CA ASN A 252 -32.82 -15.19 -20.69
C ASN A 252 -33.33 -16.64 -20.74
N PRO A 253 -34.16 -16.98 -21.74
CA PRO A 253 -34.79 -18.29 -21.86
C PRO A 253 -33.79 -19.43 -22.08
N ASP A 254 -32.59 -19.14 -22.60
CA ASP A 254 -31.56 -20.15 -22.87
C ASP A 254 -30.96 -20.74 -21.58
N ASN A 255 -31.07 -20.03 -20.45
CA ASN A 255 -30.67 -20.49 -19.12
C ASN A 255 -31.87 -20.85 -18.23
N ALA A 256 -33.05 -21.08 -18.80
CA ALA A 256 -34.27 -21.36 -18.04
C ALA A 256 -34.13 -22.56 -17.10
N GLU A 257 -33.42 -23.63 -17.50
CA GLU A 257 -33.19 -24.82 -16.67
C GLU A 257 -32.40 -24.51 -15.38
N ASP A 258 -31.40 -23.64 -15.45
CA ASP A 258 -30.62 -23.23 -14.28
C ASP A 258 -31.46 -22.42 -13.28
N TYR A 259 -32.48 -21.71 -13.77
CA TYR A 259 -33.43 -20.99 -12.93
C TYR A 259 -34.56 -21.88 -12.41
N ASP A 260 -34.97 -22.89 -13.17
CA ASP A 260 -36.02 -23.84 -12.80
C ASP A 260 -35.53 -24.82 -11.70
N ARG A 261 -34.25 -25.23 -11.72
CA ARG A 261 -33.60 -26.06 -10.67
C ARG A 261 -33.59 -25.42 -9.27
N LEU A 262 -33.84 -24.11 -9.16
CA LEU A 262 -33.87 -23.38 -7.89
C LEU A 262 -35.18 -23.59 -7.10
N TYR A 263 -36.19 -24.20 -7.73
CA TYR A 263 -37.51 -24.42 -7.14
C TYR A 263 -37.95 -25.87 -7.12
N GLU A 264 -37.44 -26.67 -8.05
CA GLU A 264 -37.79 -28.08 -8.08
C GLU A 264 -37.16 -28.76 -6.87
N PRO A 265 -37.97 -29.37 -5.98
CA PRO A 265 -37.44 -30.16 -4.90
C PRO A 265 -36.58 -31.25 -5.52
N SER A 266 -35.37 -31.42 -4.98
CA SER A 266 -34.49 -32.44 -5.49
C SER A 266 -35.14 -33.83 -5.43
N GLU A 267 -34.81 -34.71 -6.37
CA GLU A 267 -35.37 -36.07 -6.35
C GLU A 267 -35.10 -36.77 -5.00
N GLU A 268 -33.97 -36.44 -4.37
CA GLU A 268 -33.59 -36.97 -3.08
C GLU A 268 -34.47 -36.43 -1.94
N ILE A 269 -34.88 -35.15 -1.92
CA ILE A 269 -35.80 -34.64 -0.88
C ILE A 269 -37.21 -35.20 -1.06
N VAL A 270 -37.63 -35.46 -2.30
CA VAL A 270 -38.90 -36.12 -2.60
C VAL A 270 -38.87 -37.57 -2.12
N GLU A 271 -37.76 -38.28 -2.34
CA GLU A 271 -37.61 -39.64 -1.82
C GLU A 271 -37.50 -39.65 -0.30
N LEU A 272 -36.80 -38.69 0.33
CA LEU A 272 -36.81 -38.53 1.77
C LEU A 272 -38.23 -38.32 2.30
N GLN A 273 -39.02 -37.47 1.65
CA GLN A 273 -40.40 -37.26 2.02
C GLN A 273 -41.18 -38.58 1.97
N ARG A 274 -41.01 -39.36 0.89
CA ARG A 274 -41.64 -40.68 0.74
C ARG A 274 -41.21 -41.66 1.84
N GLN A 275 -39.93 -41.69 2.19
CA GLN A 275 -39.38 -42.53 3.25
C GLN A 275 -39.90 -42.12 4.64
N CYS A 276 -39.92 -40.82 4.95
CA CYS A 276 -40.45 -40.31 6.21
C CYS A 276 -41.98 -40.48 6.31
N GLU A 277 -42.70 -40.47 5.19
CA GLU A 277 -44.13 -40.73 5.12
C GLU A 277 -44.48 -42.22 5.26
N GLY A 278 -43.66 -43.11 4.68
CA GLY A 278 -43.81 -44.57 4.77
C GLY A 278 -43.24 -45.22 6.03
N ALA A 279 -42.45 -44.49 6.83
CA ALA A 279 -41.84 -45.00 8.06
C ALA A 279 -42.89 -45.42 9.11
N SER A 280 -42.77 -46.66 9.61
CA SER A 280 -43.64 -47.25 10.64
C SER A 280 -43.52 -46.58 12.00
N ASP A 281 -42.36 -46.01 12.31
CA ASP A 281 -42.02 -45.36 13.58
C ASP A 281 -41.13 -44.13 13.36
N LEU A 282 -40.87 -43.42 14.44
CA LEU A 282 -40.14 -42.16 14.40
C LEU A 282 -38.63 -42.34 14.21
N GLU A 283 -38.09 -43.45 14.70
CA GLU A 283 -36.67 -43.77 14.65
C GLU A 283 -36.24 -44.01 13.19
N THR A 284 -37.07 -44.72 12.43
CA THR A 284 -36.88 -44.93 11.00
C THR A 284 -36.93 -43.60 10.22
N ALA A 285 -37.90 -42.73 10.54
CA ALA A 285 -38.00 -41.42 9.89
C ALA A 285 -36.81 -40.50 10.21
N LEU A 286 -36.29 -40.55 11.43
CA LEU A 286 -35.12 -39.77 11.86
C LEU A 286 -33.82 -40.29 11.25
N SER A 287 -33.69 -41.61 11.10
CA SER A 287 -32.54 -42.22 10.44
C SER A 287 -32.46 -41.81 8.98
N ALA A 288 -33.61 -41.82 8.27
CA ALA A 288 -33.70 -41.34 6.90
C ALA A 288 -33.32 -39.85 6.78
N LEU A 289 -33.84 -39.00 7.67
CA LEU A 289 -33.50 -37.57 7.70
C LEU A 289 -32.01 -37.33 7.98
N LYS A 290 -31.40 -38.05 8.94
CA LYS A 290 -29.96 -37.95 9.22
C LYS A 290 -29.13 -38.36 8.01
N ALA A 291 -29.46 -39.49 7.38
CA ALA A 291 -28.76 -39.98 6.21
C ALA A 291 -28.84 -38.97 5.05
N TYR A 292 -30.02 -38.39 4.82
CA TYR A 292 -30.21 -37.34 3.82
C TYR A 292 -29.30 -36.14 4.05
N LEU A 293 -29.33 -35.57 5.26
CA LEU A 293 -28.58 -34.37 5.60
C LEU A 293 -27.06 -34.56 5.49
N LEU A 294 -26.56 -35.75 5.83
CA LEU A 294 -25.13 -36.07 5.74
C LEU A 294 -24.68 -36.37 4.30
N ALA A 295 -25.50 -37.05 3.52
CA ALA A 295 -25.15 -37.43 2.15
C ALA A 295 -25.31 -36.27 1.16
N HIS A 296 -26.42 -35.53 1.27
CA HIS A 296 -26.85 -34.57 0.27
C HIS A 296 -26.83 -33.12 0.75
N GLY A 297 -26.77 -32.89 2.07
CA GLY A 297 -26.89 -31.55 2.62
C GLY A 297 -28.29 -30.98 2.43
N ILE A 298 -28.39 -29.65 2.32
CA ILE A 298 -29.64 -28.94 2.02
C ILE A 298 -29.46 -28.21 0.69
N LYS A 299 -30.16 -28.66 -0.35
CA LYS A 299 -30.12 -28.05 -1.69
C LYS A 299 -31.12 -26.91 -1.80
N SER A 300 -30.91 -26.01 -2.76
CA SER A 300 -31.70 -24.78 -2.96
C SER A 300 -33.22 -24.99 -3.12
N GLY A 301 -33.66 -26.08 -3.75
CA GLY A 301 -35.08 -26.42 -3.93
C GLY A 301 -35.74 -27.21 -2.78
N ASP A 302 -34.97 -27.67 -1.79
CA ASP A 302 -35.44 -28.55 -0.71
C ASP A 302 -36.11 -27.90 0.52
N PRO A 303 -35.87 -26.62 0.88
CA PRO A 303 -36.22 -26.08 2.20
C PRO A 303 -37.70 -26.27 2.58
N GLU A 304 -38.62 -26.11 1.63
CA GLU A 304 -40.05 -26.22 1.90
C GLU A 304 -40.45 -27.66 2.30
N ILE A 305 -39.95 -28.66 1.56
CA ILE A 305 -40.24 -30.07 1.84
C ILE A 305 -39.54 -30.50 3.14
N LEU A 306 -38.29 -30.08 3.33
CA LEU A 306 -37.51 -30.39 4.52
C LEU A 306 -38.18 -29.81 5.78
N LYS A 307 -38.68 -28.56 5.73
CA LYS A 307 -39.49 -27.97 6.80
C LYS A 307 -40.72 -28.80 7.12
N LYS A 308 -41.47 -29.25 6.11
CA LYS A 308 -42.67 -30.10 6.31
C LYS A 308 -42.32 -31.42 6.99
N ILE A 309 -41.24 -32.07 6.57
CA ILE A 309 -40.75 -33.33 7.16
C ILE A 309 -40.39 -33.11 8.64
N VAL A 310 -39.54 -32.12 8.94
CA VAL A 310 -39.09 -31.84 10.31
C VAL A 310 -40.26 -31.40 11.19
N ALA A 311 -41.18 -30.58 10.69
CA ALA A 311 -42.39 -30.18 11.42
C ALA A 311 -43.28 -31.39 11.75
N LYS A 312 -43.40 -32.36 10.83
CA LYS A 312 -44.15 -33.61 11.05
C LYS A 312 -43.51 -34.48 12.13
N ILE A 313 -42.18 -34.59 12.14
CA ILE A 313 -41.42 -35.28 13.18
C ILE A 313 -41.65 -34.60 14.54
N LEU A 314 -41.51 -33.28 14.62
CA LEU A 314 -41.78 -32.50 15.84
C LEU A 314 -43.22 -32.68 16.33
N ARG A 315 -44.23 -32.72 15.44
CA ARG A 315 -45.63 -33.01 15.83
C ARG A 315 -45.78 -34.38 16.47
N LYS A 316 -45.14 -35.41 15.93
CA LYS A 316 -45.16 -36.76 16.53
C LYS A 316 -44.46 -36.77 17.90
N HIS A 317 -43.35 -36.04 18.08
CA HIS A 317 -42.72 -35.85 19.39
C HIS A 317 -43.65 -35.17 20.39
N ILE A 318 -44.31 -34.08 19.98
CA ILE A 318 -45.28 -33.32 20.80
C ILE A 318 -46.42 -34.23 21.27
N GLN A 319 -46.91 -35.11 20.41
CA GLN A 319 -48.00 -36.06 20.74
C GLN A 319 -47.54 -37.16 21.70
N ALA A 320 -46.29 -37.62 21.60
CA ALA A 320 -45.73 -38.65 22.47
C ALA A 320 -45.25 -38.12 23.83
N GLU A 321 -45.00 -36.80 23.96
CA GLU A 321 -44.45 -36.18 25.16
C GLU A 321 -45.54 -35.91 26.22
N LYS A 322 -45.40 -36.59 27.37
CA LYS A 322 -46.34 -36.47 28.50
C LYS A 322 -45.96 -35.33 29.45
N ASN A 323 -44.71 -34.85 29.39
CA ASN A 323 -44.26 -33.73 30.20
C ASN A 323 -44.64 -32.39 29.54
N GLY A 324 -45.58 -31.67 30.15
CA GLY A 324 -46.10 -30.40 29.62
C GLY A 324 -45.03 -29.34 29.34
N ARG A 325 -43.93 -29.30 30.10
CA ARG A 325 -42.83 -28.35 29.89
C ARG A 325 -42.02 -28.70 28.64
N LYS A 326 -41.67 -29.99 28.47
CA LYS A 326 -40.97 -30.48 27.27
C LYS A 326 -41.84 -30.36 26.02
N ARG A 327 -43.13 -30.65 26.16
CA ARG A 327 -44.12 -30.45 25.09
C ARG A 327 -44.19 -28.99 24.63
N GLY A 328 -44.19 -28.04 25.56
CA GLY A 328 -44.14 -26.61 25.21
C GLY A 328 -42.87 -26.18 24.49
N VAL A 329 -41.71 -26.75 24.83
CA VAL A 329 -40.44 -26.51 24.11
C VAL A 329 -40.51 -27.04 22.67
N LEU A 330 -41.05 -28.24 22.47
CA LEU A 330 -41.23 -28.83 21.14
C LEU A 330 -42.26 -28.05 20.31
N GLU A 331 -43.35 -27.59 20.91
CA GLU A 331 -44.34 -26.73 20.25
C GLU A 331 -43.73 -25.38 19.81
N LYS A 332 -42.87 -24.79 20.63
CA LYS A 332 -42.14 -23.56 20.28
C LYS A 332 -41.17 -23.78 19.12
N ALA A 333 -40.37 -24.86 19.15
CA ALA A 333 -39.45 -25.20 18.07
C ALA A 333 -40.20 -25.45 16.75
N ARG A 334 -41.35 -26.14 16.80
CA ARG A 334 -42.19 -26.35 15.61
C ARG A 334 -42.72 -25.02 15.06
N ASN A 335 -43.25 -24.14 15.91
CA ASN A 335 -43.77 -22.85 15.46
C ASN A 335 -42.65 -21.95 14.90
N GLU A 336 -41.44 -22.02 15.47
CA GLU A 336 -40.25 -21.34 14.96
C GLU A 336 -39.90 -21.85 13.55
N LEU A 337 -39.81 -23.17 13.35
CA LEU A 337 -39.59 -23.78 12.04
C LEU A 337 -40.66 -23.40 11.01
N GLU A 338 -41.95 -23.41 11.40
CA GLU A 338 -43.06 -23.05 10.52
C GLU A 338 -43.05 -21.55 10.13
N SER A 339 -42.38 -20.70 10.93
CA SER A 339 -42.25 -19.25 10.67
C SER A 339 -41.01 -18.84 9.87
N LEU A 340 -40.05 -19.75 9.65
CA LEU A 340 -38.83 -19.45 8.87
C LEU A 340 -39.17 -19.21 7.40
N ASP A 341 -38.42 -18.34 6.74
CA ASP A 341 -38.43 -18.22 5.28
C ASP A 341 -37.89 -19.53 4.65
N ASP A 342 -38.29 -19.82 3.40
CA ASP A 342 -37.80 -20.99 2.64
C ASP A 342 -36.38 -20.73 2.10
N SER A 343 -35.47 -20.52 3.04
CA SER A 343 -34.04 -20.24 2.84
C SER A 343 -33.23 -21.46 3.24
N THR A 344 -32.33 -21.94 2.37
CA THR A 344 -31.47 -23.09 2.69
C THR A 344 -30.64 -22.83 3.94
N SER A 345 -30.15 -21.59 4.08
CA SER A 345 -29.34 -21.15 5.22
C SER A 345 -30.15 -21.13 6.52
N ASP A 346 -31.35 -20.54 6.51
CA ASP A 346 -32.15 -20.43 7.74
C ASP A 346 -32.70 -21.80 8.18
N VAL A 347 -33.12 -22.65 7.24
CA VAL A 347 -33.57 -24.02 7.54
C VAL A 347 -32.40 -24.88 8.01
N GLY A 348 -31.23 -24.75 7.40
CA GLY A 348 -30.01 -25.46 7.83
C GLY A 348 -29.55 -25.07 9.22
N LEU A 349 -29.48 -23.78 9.52
CA LEU A 349 -29.15 -23.27 10.84
C LEU A 349 -30.17 -23.73 11.89
N PHE A 350 -31.46 -23.74 11.55
CA PHE A 350 -32.48 -24.25 12.46
C PHE A 350 -32.26 -25.74 12.77
N ILE A 351 -32.04 -26.57 11.75
CA ILE A 351 -31.84 -28.02 11.91
C ILE A 351 -30.60 -28.30 12.74
N VAL A 352 -29.48 -27.64 12.44
CA VAL A 352 -28.23 -27.76 13.20
C VAL A 352 -28.43 -27.35 14.66
N GLY A 353 -29.04 -26.19 14.87
CA GLY A 353 -29.25 -25.63 16.22
C GLY A 353 -30.27 -26.38 17.05
N HIS A 354 -31.21 -27.10 16.44
CA HIS A 354 -32.29 -27.81 17.13
C HIS A 354 -32.24 -29.33 16.97
N TRP A 355 -31.12 -29.90 16.51
CA TRP A 355 -31.01 -31.33 16.26
C TRP A 355 -31.34 -32.17 17.50
N TYR A 356 -30.94 -31.72 18.69
CA TYR A 356 -31.26 -32.40 19.96
C TYR A 356 -32.77 -32.43 20.30
N LEU A 357 -33.57 -31.53 19.73
CA LEU A 357 -35.04 -31.56 19.82
C LEU A 357 -35.67 -32.37 18.69
N ILE A 358 -35.06 -32.35 17.51
CA ILE A 358 -35.50 -33.11 16.33
C ILE A 358 -35.23 -34.60 16.55
N SER A 359 -34.06 -34.96 17.05
CA SER A 359 -33.63 -36.32 17.41
C SER A 359 -33.15 -36.40 18.86
N PRO A 360 -34.06 -36.46 19.85
CA PRO A 360 -33.70 -36.64 21.24
C PRO A 360 -32.92 -37.94 21.48
N GLU A 361 -31.99 -37.95 22.46
CA GLU A 361 -31.12 -39.10 22.77
C GLU A 361 -31.85 -40.45 22.91
N LYS A 362 -33.12 -40.44 23.36
CA LYS A 362 -33.93 -41.66 23.52
C LYS A 362 -34.18 -42.44 22.23
N TYR A 363 -33.99 -41.81 21.06
CA TYR A 363 -34.11 -42.47 19.76
C TYR A 363 -32.78 -43.06 19.26
N GLY A 364 -31.66 -42.85 19.97
CA GLY A 364 -30.39 -43.44 19.59
C GLY A 364 -29.77 -42.92 18.28
N ILE A 365 -30.30 -41.82 17.71
CA ILE A 365 -29.82 -41.22 16.45
C ILE A 365 -29.22 -39.82 16.72
N PRO A 366 -28.14 -39.69 17.52
CA PRO A 366 -27.47 -38.42 17.71
C PRO A 366 -26.67 -38.03 16.46
N MET A 367 -26.40 -36.75 16.32
CA MET A 367 -25.33 -36.25 15.46
C MET A 367 -24.28 -35.59 16.34
N SER A 368 -23.01 -35.89 16.08
CA SER A 368 -21.88 -35.19 16.67
C SER A 368 -21.81 -33.74 16.16
N SER A 369 -21.14 -32.87 16.90
CA SER A 369 -20.91 -31.48 16.47
C SER A 369 -20.20 -31.44 15.12
N ALA A 370 -19.25 -32.34 14.86
CA ALA A 370 -18.54 -32.42 13.58
C ALA A 370 -19.46 -32.85 12.42
N GLU A 371 -20.41 -33.76 12.66
CA GLU A 371 -21.42 -34.15 11.67
C GLU A 371 -22.39 -33.00 11.38
N LEU A 372 -22.80 -32.23 12.41
CA LEU A 372 -23.67 -31.06 12.26
C LEU A 372 -22.97 -29.92 11.52
N ASP A 373 -21.72 -29.63 11.87
CA ASP A 373 -20.88 -28.62 11.20
C ASP A 373 -20.54 -29.02 9.76
N GLY A 374 -20.57 -30.33 9.47
CA GLY A 374 -20.31 -30.93 8.16
C GLY A 374 -21.50 -30.90 7.20
N ILE A 375 -22.72 -30.55 7.66
CA ILE A 375 -23.90 -30.43 6.79
C ILE A 375 -23.65 -29.29 5.79
N LYS A 376 -23.55 -29.65 4.51
CA LYS A 376 -23.41 -28.68 3.43
C LYS A 376 -24.74 -28.01 3.15
N VAL A 377 -24.73 -26.68 3.14
CA VAL A 377 -25.88 -25.88 2.71
C VAL A 377 -25.54 -25.28 1.36
N GLU A 378 -26.31 -25.61 0.34
CA GLU A 378 -26.17 -24.99 -0.97
C GLU A 378 -26.64 -23.54 -0.89
N ASN A 379 -25.83 -22.62 -1.42
CA ASN A 379 -26.20 -21.20 -1.41
C ASN A 379 -27.49 -21.01 -2.19
N ASP A 380 -28.50 -20.46 -1.52
CA ASP A 380 -29.67 -19.92 -2.21
C ASP A 380 -29.17 -18.95 -3.28
N PHE A 381 -29.52 -19.20 -4.54
CA PHE A 381 -29.16 -18.36 -5.69
C PHE A 381 -29.90 -17.00 -5.70
N THR A 382 -30.12 -16.43 -4.51
CA THR A 382 -30.96 -15.26 -4.24
C THR A 382 -30.31 -14.17 -3.42
N ASP A 383 -29.03 -14.33 -3.04
CA ASP A 383 -28.20 -13.16 -2.74
C ASP A 383 -28.22 -12.24 -3.96
N GLU A 384 -28.78 -11.04 -3.77
CA GLU A 384 -28.94 -10.01 -4.78
C GLU A 384 -27.60 -9.65 -5.44
N LEU A 385 -26.49 -9.80 -4.70
CA LEU A 385 -25.12 -9.56 -5.10
C LEU A 385 -24.62 -10.63 -6.10
N GLY A 386 -24.92 -11.91 -5.84
CA GLY A 386 -24.61 -13.02 -6.75
C GLY A 386 -25.41 -12.98 -8.06
N MET A 387 -26.69 -12.61 -7.98
CA MET A 387 -27.54 -12.41 -9.16
C MET A 387 -27.06 -11.22 -10.01
N ARG A 388 -26.81 -10.06 -9.38
CA ARG A 388 -26.29 -8.86 -10.05
C ARG A 388 -24.94 -9.12 -10.71
N SER A 389 -24.05 -9.87 -10.06
CA SER A 389 -22.75 -10.28 -10.61
C SER A 389 -22.91 -11.14 -11.88
N LYS A 390 -23.79 -12.15 -11.86
CA LYS A 390 -24.02 -13.01 -13.04
C LYS A 390 -24.76 -12.29 -14.18
N LEU A 391 -25.72 -11.42 -13.90
CA LEU A 391 -26.38 -10.56 -14.91
C LEU A 391 -25.38 -9.62 -15.59
N MET A 392 -24.47 -9.02 -14.81
CA MET A 392 -23.38 -8.20 -15.35
C MET A 392 -22.33 -9.03 -16.10
N SER A 393 -22.16 -10.30 -15.73
CA SER A 393 -21.27 -11.24 -16.42
C SER A 393 -21.83 -11.71 -17.76
N SER A 394 -23.14 -11.86 -17.89
CA SER A 394 -23.81 -12.28 -19.13
C SER A 394 -23.82 -11.18 -20.20
N ILE A 395 -23.67 -9.91 -19.81
CA ILE A 395 -23.35 -8.80 -20.74
C ILE A 395 -22.00 -9.06 -21.47
N LYS A 396 -21.06 -9.82 -20.88
CA LYS A 396 -19.80 -10.23 -21.52
C LYS A 396 -20.02 -11.13 -22.75
N ALA A 397 -21.07 -11.97 -22.73
CA ALA A 397 -21.40 -12.86 -23.84
C ALA A 397 -21.97 -12.12 -25.05
N LEU A 398 -22.65 -10.99 -24.82
CA LEU A 398 -23.11 -10.09 -25.89
C LEU A 398 -21.99 -9.17 -26.44
N GLY A 399 -20.79 -9.19 -25.83
CA GLY A 399 -19.72 -8.21 -26.03
C GLY A 399 -18.40 -8.71 -26.66
N GLY A 400 -18.34 -9.93 -27.20
CA GLY A 400 -17.26 -10.36 -28.12
C GLY A 400 -15.95 -10.90 -27.51
N SER A 401 -15.97 -12.10 -26.89
CA SER A 401 -14.77 -12.87 -26.55
C SER A 401 -14.94 -14.37 -26.85
N ALA A 402 -14.77 -14.76 -28.11
CA ALA A 402 -14.89 -16.14 -28.62
C ALA A 402 -13.54 -16.82 -28.95
N GLY A 403 -12.40 -16.20 -28.61
CA GLY A 403 -11.06 -16.62 -29.08
C GLY A 403 -10.36 -17.73 -28.30
N GLU A 404 -10.38 -17.71 -26.96
CA GLU A 404 -9.61 -18.68 -26.13
C GLU A 404 -10.26 -20.07 -26.06
N VAL A 405 -11.58 -20.15 -26.11
CA VAL A 405 -12.31 -21.44 -26.17
C VAL A 405 -11.99 -22.19 -27.47
N ALA A 406 -11.65 -21.46 -28.54
CA ALA A 406 -11.38 -22.03 -29.86
C ALA A 406 -10.02 -22.74 -29.98
N ASP A 407 -9.04 -22.48 -29.09
CA ASP A 407 -7.71 -23.11 -29.16
C ASP A 407 -7.62 -24.43 -28.37
N ASP A 408 -8.34 -24.53 -27.24
CA ASP A 408 -8.47 -25.79 -26.49
C ASP A 408 -9.38 -26.80 -27.22
N ASP A 409 -10.44 -26.31 -27.88
CA ASP A 409 -11.26 -27.15 -28.76
C ASP A 409 -10.45 -27.71 -29.94
N LYS A 410 -9.56 -26.91 -30.56
CA LYS A 410 -8.67 -27.39 -31.63
C LYS A 410 -7.65 -28.44 -31.16
N LYS A 411 -7.10 -28.32 -29.95
CA LYS A 411 -6.18 -29.33 -29.40
C LYS A 411 -6.89 -30.66 -29.14
N ALA A 412 -8.07 -30.61 -28.52
CA ALA A 412 -8.87 -31.81 -28.25
C ALA A 412 -9.34 -32.50 -29.55
N GLU A 413 -9.67 -31.74 -30.60
CA GLU A 413 -10.04 -32.26 -31.93
C GLU A 413 -8.90 -33.02 -32.64
N THR A 414 -7.64 -32.80 -32.27
CA THR A 414 -6.46 -33.47 -32.88
C THR A 414 -5.96 -34.70 -32.13
N LEU A 415 -6.48 -34.96 -30.93
CA LEU A 415 -6.06 -36.09 -30.09
C LEU A 415 -6.93 -37.31 -30.38
N ASP A 416 -6.32 -38.50 -30.48
CA ASP A 416 -7.01 -39.77 -30.66
C ASP A 416 -6.69 -40.74 -29.51
N VAL A 417 -7.68 -41.51 -29.08
CA VAL A 417 -7.56 -42.48 -27.96
C VAL A 417 -6.55 -43.58 -28.29
N SER A 418 -6.44 -43.98 -29.56
CA SER A 418 -5.46 -44.99 -29.99
C SER A 418 -4.02 -44.51 -29.78
N SER A 419 -3.76 -43.22 -30.03
CA SER A 419 -2.46 -42.58 -29.79
C SER A 419 -2.10 -42.58 -28.30
N LEU A 420 -3.06 -42.26 -27.41
CA LEU A 420 -2.85 -42.29 -25.96
C LEU A 420 -2.52 -43.71 -25.45
N LYS A 421 -3.19 -44.75 -25.99
CA LYS A 421 -2.91 -46.15 -25.65
C LYS A 421 -1.51 -46.59 -26.09
N GLU A 422 -1.08 -46.21 -27.29
CA GLU A 422 0.26 -46.52 -27.79
C GLU A 422 1.34 -45.84 -26.92
N GLN A 423 1.13 -44.59 -26.55
CA GLN A 423 2.03 -43.85 -25.66
C GLN A 423 2.09 -44.45 -24.25
N LEU A 424 0.96 -44.93 -23.70
CA LEU A 424 0.93 -45.63 -22.41
C LEU A 424 1.74 -46.94 -22.44
N GLU A 425 1.61 -47.76 -23.49
CA GLU A 425 2.40 -49.00 -23.63
C GLU A 425 3.89 -48.72 -23.78
N LYS A 426 4.26 -47.65 -24.49
CA LYS A 426 5.64 -47.18 -24.56
C LYS A 426 6.16 -46.79 -23.17
N LEU A 427 5.38 -46.06 -22.36
CA LEU A 427 5.77 -45.68 -21.00
C LEU A 427 5.95 -46.89 -20.07
N ARG A 428 5.11 -47.92 -20.19
CA ARG A 428 5.26 -49.17 -19.42
C ARG A 428 6.57 -49.89 -19.74
N LYS A 429 6.94 -49.92 -21.02
CA LYS A 429 8.23 -50.46 -21.45
C LYS A 429 9.40 -49.64 -20.92
N ASP A 430 9.34 -48.31 -21.05
CA ASP A 430 10.38 -47.39 -20.57
C ASP A 430 10.55 -47.48 -19.05
N LYS A 431 9.46 -47.62 -18.28
CA LYS A 431 9.47 -47.84 -16.82
C LYS A 431 10.25 -49.11 -16.44
N LYS A 432 10.02 -50.22 -17.15
CA LYS A 432 10.72 -51.48 -16.89
C LYS A 432 12.23 -51.38 -17.19
N GLU A 433 12.59 -50.69 -18.27
CA GLU A 433 13.98 -50.54 -18.69
C GLU A 433 14.75 -49.53 -17.84
N LYS A 434 14.15 -48.39 -17.51
CA LYS A 434 14.84 -47.24 -16.88
C LYS A 434 14.60 -47.08 -15.39
N VAL A 435 13.48 -47.54 -14.85
CA VAL A 435 13.11 -47.37 -13.43
C VAL A 435 13.32 -48.67 -12.65
N ASP A 436 12.72 -49.77 -13.11
CA ASP A 436 12.75 -51.04 -12.37
C ASP A 436 14.16 -51.65 -12.31
N SER A 437 14.96 -51.46 -13.37
CA SER A 437 16.34 -51.97 -13.46
C SER A 437 17.30 -51.39 -12.41
N ILE A 438 16.94 -50.25 -11.79
CA ILE A 438 17.78 -49.52 -10.82
C ILE A 438 17.10 -49.25 -9.48
N ALA A 439 15.81 -49.55 -9.33
CA ALA A 439 15.02 -49.27 -8.13
C ALA A 439 15.63 -49.90 -6.85
N GLU A 440 16.10 -51.17 -6.93
CA GLU A 440 16.73 -51.84 -5.78
C GLU A 440 18.01 -51.13 -5.30
N LYS A 441 18.84 -50.68 -6.25
CA LYS A 441 20.09 -49.97 -5.94
C LYS A 441 19.79 -48.61 -5.31
N LEU A 442 18.78 -47.91 -5.83
CA LEU A 442 18.34 -46.62 -5.32
C LEU A 442 17.79 -46.75 -3.90
N ALA A 443 16.94 -47.75 -3.66
CA ALA A 443 16.40 -48.03 -2.34
C ALA A 443 17.49 -48.38 -1.32
N ALA A 444 18.48 -49.20 -1.71
CA ALA A 444 19.61 -49.54 -0.84
C ALA A 444 20.42 -48.30 -0.43
N GLN A 445 20.70 -47.39 -1.37
CA GLN A 445 21.47 -46.20 -1.09
C GLN A 445 20.67 -45.14 -0.31
N ALA A 446 19.37 -44.99 -0.58
CA ALA A 446 18.49 -44.12 0.21
C ALA A 446 18.35 -44.59 1.66
N ASN A 447 18.20 -45.90 1.88
CA ASN A 447 18.17 -46.50 3.22
C ASN A 447 19.48 -46.30 3.99
N ARG A 448 20.63 -46.37 3.32
CA ARG A 448 21.93 -46.05 3.94
C ARG A 448 21.95 -44.61 4.46
N LEU A 449 21.50 -43.63 3.68
CA LEU A 449 21.47 -42.22 4.08
C LEU A 449 20.47 -41.94 5.21
N LEU A 450 19.29 -42.58 5.18
CA LEU A 450 18.33 -42.54 6.29
C LEU A 450 18.96 -43.00 7.61
N GLY A 451 19.77 -44.06 7.55
CA GLY A 451 20.55 -44.54 8.69
C GLY A 451 21.52 -43.49 9.24
N ARG A 452 22.22 -42.76 8.35
CA ARG A 452 23.15 -41.69 8.74
C ARG A 452 22.44 -40.47 9.35
N ILE A 453 21.30 -40.06 8.78
CA ILE A 453 20.51 -38.96 9.32
C ILE A 453 20.04 -39.27 10.74
N THR A 454 19.50 -40.48 10.94
CA THR A 454 19.01 -40.92 12.24
C THR A 454 20.15 -41.12 13.25
N GLY A 455 21.25 -41.74 12.82
CA GLY A 455 22.35 -42.17 13.69
C GLY A 455 23.45 -41.13 13.93
N GLU A 456 23.63 -40.15 13.05
CA GLU A 456 24.74 -39.18 13.12
C GLU A 456 24.23 -37.73 13.21
N VAL A 457 23.30 -37.33 12.33
CA VAL A 457 22.84 -35.93 12.21
C VAL A 457 21.98 -35.50 13.40
N ARG A 458 20.93 -36.28 13.74
CA ARG A 458 20.06 -35.97 14.89
C ARG A 458 20.88 -35.84 16.19
N PRO A 459 21.78 -36.79 16.54
CA PRO A 459 22.63 -36.64 17.72
C PRO A 459 23.57 -35.42 17.69
N ALA A 460 24.10 -35.04 16.52
CA ALA A 460 24.96 -33.85 16.39
C ALA A 460 24.19 -32.54 16.67
N ILE A 461 22.94 -32.43 16.21
CA ILE A 461 22.05 -31.30 16.52
C ILE A 461 21.79 -31.25 18.03
N GLU A 462 21.45 -32.38 18.64
CA GLU A 462 21.17 -32.44 20.08
C GLU A 462 22.38 -32.06 20.92
N LYS A 463 23.56 -32.55 20.57
CA LYS A 463 24.81 -32.24 21.29
C LYS A 463 25.19 -30.76 21.17
N SER A 464 24.99 -30.16 19.99
CA SER A 464 25.46 -28.79 19.70
C SER A 464 24.50 -27.71 20.17
N LEU A 465 23.19 -28.00 20.19
CA LEU A 465 22.14 -27.04 20.54
C LEU A 465 21.39 -27.36 21.83
N GLY A 466 21.49 -28.59 22.36
CA GLY A 466 20.68 -29.08 23.48
C GLY A 466 21.03 -28.52 24.86
N SER A 467 22.18 -27.86 25.04
CA SER A 467 22.60 -27.25 26.32
C SER A 467 22.48 -25.72 26.36
N SER A 468 22.11 -25.08 25.24
CA SER A 468 21.93 -23.62 25.15
C SER A 468 20.45 -23.29 25.01
N GLY A 469 19.97 -22.19 25.60
CA GLY A 469 18.56 -21.74 25.57
C GLY A 469 18.03 -21.33 24.18
N ARG A 470 18.25 -22.15 23.15
CA ARG A 470 17.94 -21.95 21.73
C ARG A 470 17.04 -23.08 21.21
N LYS A 471 15.91 -23.29 21.90
CA LYS A 471 14.95 -24.36 21.60
C LYS A 471 14.38 -24.23 20.17
N ASP A 472 14.03 -23.02 19.76
CA ASP A 472 13.41 -22.75 18.45
C ASP A 472 14.34 -23.10 17.28
N LEU A 473 15.65 -22.87 17.46
CA LEU A 473 16.65 -23.21 16.44
C LEU A 473 16.84 -24.73 16.34
N LYS A 474 16.82 -25.45 17.47
CA LYS A 474 16.86 -26.92 17.50
C LYS A 474 15.65 -27.51 16.75
N GLU A 475 14.47 -26.97 17.00
CA GLU A 475 13.21 -27.42 16.38
C GLU A 475 13.20 -27.15 14.87
N ALA A 476 13.68 -25.99 14.42
CA ALA A 476 13.84 -25.69 12.99
C ALA A 476 14.76 -26.68 12.28
N HIS A 477 15.90 -27.05 12.89
CA HIS A 477 16.82 -28.05 12.32
C HIS A 477 16.22 -29.45 12.29
N PHE A 478 15.41 -29.84 13.28
CA PHE A 478 14.73 -31.14 13.26
C PHE A 478 13.64 -31.23 12.21
N LYS A 479 12.89 -30.14 11.98
CA LYS A 479 11.91 -30.10 10.90
C LYS A 479 12.55 -30.34 9.53
N GLN A 480 13.71 -29.73 9.27
CA GLN A 480 14.47 -29.95 8.03
C GLN A 480 14.96 -31.40 7.88
N VAL A 481 15.32 -32.04 9.00
CA VAL A 481 15.72 -33.46 9.02
C VAL A 481 14.53 -34.38 8.70
N GLU A 482 13.34 -34.09 9.24
CA GLU A 482 12.13 -34.88 8.97
C GLU A 482 11.69 -34.81 7.50
N GLU A 483 11.82 -33.64 6.87
CA GLU A 483 11.53 -33.46 5.45
C GLU A 483 12.52 -34.27 4.57
N ALA A 484 13.81 -34.28 4.92
CA ALA A 484 14.81 -35.10 4.23
C ALA A 484 14.55 -36.61 4.39
N GLU A 485 14.12 -37.05 5.57
CA GLU A 485 13.73 -38.44 5.83
C GLU A 485 12.53 -38.87 4.96
N LYS A 486 11.55 -37.98 4.78
CA LYS A 486 10.39 -38.24 3.91
C LYS A 486 10.81 -38.43 2.46
N THR A 487 11.62 -37.53 1.90
CA THR A 487 12.11 -37.62 0.52
C THR A 487 12.89 -38.92 0.27
N LEU A 488 13.79 -39.31 1.19
CA LEU A 488 14.54 -40.55 1.06
C LEU A 488 13.65 -41.80 1.12
N LYS A 489 12.58 -41.78 1.93
CA LYS A 489 11.58 -42.87 1.94
C LYS A 489 10.84 -42.97 0.61
N ASP A 490 10.50 -41.85 -0.02
CA ASP A 490 9.82 -41.89 -1.31
C ASP A 490 10.72 -42.51 -2.40
N TRP A 491 12.03 -42.24 -2.38
CA TRP A 491 13.02 -42.88 -3.26
C TRP A 491 13.15 -44.39 -3.05
N THR A 492 12.84 -44.92 -1.85
CA THR A 492 12.82 -46.37 -1.61
C THR A 492 11.67 -47.08 -2.33
N ASN A 493 10.62 -46.36 -2.72
CA ASN A 493 9.41 -46.90 -3.34
C ASN A 493 9.17 -46.34 -4.75
N ILE A 494 10.21 -45.88 -5.44
CA ILE A 494 10.07 -45.14 -6.71
C ILE A 494 9.37 -45.95 -7.81
N SER A 495 9.62 -47.27 -7.88
CA SER A 495 8.98 -48.15 -8.87
C SER A 495 7.47 -48.22 -8.67
N ASP A 496 7.01 -48.33 -7.41
CA ASP A 496 5.58 -48.38 -7.07
C ASP A 496 4.87 -47.07 -7.39
N ILE A 497 5.57 -45.93 -7.27
CA ILE A 497 5.02 -44.60 -7.58
C ILE A 497 4.77 -44.46 -9.09
N PHE A 498 5.73 -44.91 -9.92
CA PHE A 498 5.55 -44.94 -11.37
C PHE A 498 4.47 -45.94 -11.78
N GLU A 499 4.41 -47.10 -11.15
CA GLU A 499 3.39 -48.12 -11.42
C GLU A 499 1.98 -47.57 -11.16
N LYS A 500 1.75 -46.94 -10.00
CA LYS A 500 0.45 -46.33 -9.65
C LYS A 500 -0.01 -45.25 -10.62
N SER A 501 0.92 -44.59 -11.30
CA SER A 501 0.60 -43.53 -12.28
C SER A 501 0.24 -44.10 -13.66
N LEU A 502 0.71 -45.30 -13.98
CA LEU A 502 0.47 -46.02 -15.26
C LEU A 502 -0.65 -47.05 -15.18
N SER A 503 -0.96 -47.55 -13.98
CA SER A 503 -1.94 -48.61 -13.76
C SER A 503 -3.38 -48.09 -13.77
N SER A 504 -4.33 -49.00 -13.98
CA SER A 504 -5.74 -48.73 -13.70
C SER A 504 -6.02 -49.12 -12.25
N GLY A 505 -6.40 -48.15 -11.42
CA GLY A 505 -6.71 -48.34 -10.01
C GLY A 505 -8.21 -48.35 -9.70
N ILE A 506 -9.05 -47.95 -10.66
CA ILE A 506 -10.51 -47.89 -10.50
C ILE A 506 -11.16 -49.22 -10.97
N SER A 507 -12.07 -49.76 -10.17
CA SER A 507 -12.94 -50.86 -10.61
C SER A 507 -13.96 -50.34 -11.63
N ASP A 508 -14.54 -51.23 -12.43
CA ASP A 508 -15.57 -50.83 -13.39
C ASP A 508 -16.83 -50.31 -12.64
N ASP A 509 -17.14 -50.85 -11.45
CA ASP A 509 -18.20 -50.34 -10.58
C ASP A 509 -17.92 -48.93 -10.04
N ASP A 510 -16.66 -48.64 -9.66
CA ASP A 510 -16.24 -47.32 -9.20
C ASP A 510 -16.24 -46.31 -10.39
N LEU A 511 -15.94 -46.78 -11.60
CA LEU A 511 -15.99 -45.97 -12.83
C LEU A 511 -17.43 -45.60 -13.20
N ASP A 512 -18.36 -46.54 -13.10
CA ASP A 512 -19.80 -46.31 -13.25
C ASP A 512 -20.32 -45.30 -12.21
N ALA A 513 -19.88 -45.44 -10.95
CA ALA A 513 -20.22 -44.48 -9.90
C ALA A 513 -19.66 -43.08 -10.20
N LEU A 514 -18.40 -42.99 -10.64
CA LEU A 514 -17.73 -41.74 -11.00
C LEU A 514 -18.44 -41.01 -12.15
N LEU A 515 -19.08 -41.75 -13.07
CA LEU A 515 -19.71 -41.22 -14.28
C LEU A 515 -21.24 -41.31 -14.27
N LYS A 516 -21.84 -41.55 -13.09
CA LYS A 516 -23.29 -41.78 -12.92
C LYS A 516 -24.18 -40.73 -13.60
N ASP A 517 -23.73 -39.47 -13.64
CA ASP A 517 -24.48 -38.33 -14.25
C ASP A 517 -23.90 -37.89 -15.61
N GLY A 518 -23.05 -38.73 -16.21
CA GLY A 518 -22.27 -38.46 -17.41
C GLY A 518 -21.13 -37.45 -17.25
N ASN A 519 -21.02 -36.81 -16.08
CA ASN A 519 -19.89 -35.97 -15.67
C ASN A 519 -18.97 -36.72 -14.70
N ILE A 520 -17.66 -36.42 -14.74
CA ILE A 520 -16.70 -36.94 -13.76
C ILE A 520 -17.00 -36.35 -12.38
N ASN A 521 -17.56 -37.14 -11.46
CA ASN A 521 -17.92 -36.70 -10.11
C ASN A 521 -17.34 -37.62 -9.02
N PHE A 522 -16.20 -37.20 -8.47
CA PHE A 522 -15.52 -37.93 -7.39
C PHE A 522 -16.33 -38.03 -6.09
N ALA A 523 -17.41 -37.24 -5.92
CA ALA A 523 -18.28 -37.35 -4.75
C ALA A 523 -19.07 -38.67 -4.71
N ASN A 524 -19.20 -39.33 -5.86
CA ASN A 524 -19.92 -40.60 -5.98
C ASN A 524 -19.08 -41.82 -5.57
N LEU A 525 -17.79 -41.64 -5.32
CA LEU A 525 -16.89 -42.69 -4.86
C LEU A 525 -16.92 -42.76 -3.33
N VAL A 526 -17.74 -43.68 -2.80
CA VAL A 526 -17.86 -43.96 -1.36
C VAL A 526 -17.54 -45.42 -1.05
N ASP A 527 -17.06 -45.71 0.14
CA ASP A 527 -16.88 -47.10 0.62
C ASP A 527 -18.18 -47.72 1.13
N GLU A 528 -18.12 -48.99 1.53
CA GLU A 528 -19.25 -49.72 2.10
C GLU A 528 -19.84 -49.05 3.37
N GLU A 529 -19.09 -48.13 3.98
CA GLU A 529 -19.46 -47.36 5.18
C GLU A 529 -19.97 -45.93 4.84
N GLY A 530 -20.00 -45.56 3.56
CA GLY A 530 -20.45 -44.25 3.08
C GLY A 530 -19.39 -43.13 3.18
N ASN A 531 -18.15 -43.46 3.54
CA ASN A 531 -17.06 -42.48 3.57
C ASN A 531 -16.50 -42.27 2.16
N LYS A 532 -16.04 -41.04 1.87
CA LYS A 532 -15.40 -40.73 0.59
C LYS A 532 -14.16 -41.57 0.39
N ARG A 533 -14.12 -42.37 -0.67
CA ARG A 533 -12.92 -43.09 -1.10
C ARG A 533 -12.05 -42.15 -1.92
N GLU A 534 -10.84 -41.92 -1.43
CA GLU A 534 -9.82 -41.20 -2.18
C GLU A 534 -9.22 -42.14 -3.24
N VAL A 535 -9.86 -42.21 -4.41
CA VAL A 535 -9.34 -42.99 -5.54
C VAL A 535 -8.38 -42.14 -6.36
N LYS A 536 -7.18 -42.68 -6.53
CA LYS A 536 -6.11 -42.07 -7.31
C LYS A 536 -6.13 -42.63 -8.74
N LEU A 537 -6.55 -41.82 -9.71
CA LEU A 537 -6.63 -42.21 -11.12
C LEU A 537 -5.27 -42.13 -11.82
N GLY A 538 -4.87 -43.24 -12.45
CA GLY A 538 -3.72 -43.29 -13.35
C GLY A 538 -4.10 -42.97 -14.80
N ILE A 539 -3.10 -42.94 -15.70
CA ILE A 539 -3.31 -42.69 -17.14
C ILE A 539 -4.31 -43.71 -17.74
N ALA A 540 -4.22 -44.98 -17.32
CA ALA A 540 -5.12 -46.02 -17.78
C ALA A 540 -6.58 -45.79 -17.35
N ASP A 541 -6.82 -45.17 -16.19
CA ASP A 541 -8.17 -44.86 -15.72
C ASP A 541 -8.80 -43.71 -16.51
N TYR A 542 -8.02 -42.69 -16.86
CA TYR A 542 -8.50 -41.62 -17.74
C TYR A 542 -8.81 -42.13 -19.15
N ILE A 543 -8.03 -43.08 -19.68
CA ILE A 543 -8.35 -43.76 -20.94
C ILE A 543 -9.69 -44.52 -20.83
N LYS A 544 -9.93 -45.21 -19.70
CA LYS A 544 -11.23 -45.86 -19.46
C LYS A 544 -12.39 -44.88 -19.41
N ILE A 545 -12.22 -43.70 -18.79
CA ILE A 545 -13.25 -42.64 -18.75
C ILE A 545 -13.61 -42.16 -20.16
N ILE A 546 -12.62 -41.98 -21.03
CA ILE A 546 -12.84 -41.52 -22.41
C ILE A 546 -13.68 -42.54 -23.19
N GLU A 547 -13.42 -43.83 -22.98
CA GLU A 547 -14.10 -44.94 -23.65
C GLU A 547 -15.45 -45.30 -23.00
N HIS A 548 -15.79 -44.69 -21.87
CA HIS A 548 -16.97 -45.07 -21.11
C HIS A 548 -18.27 -44.64 -21.82
N PRO A 549 -19.29 -45.51 -21.94
CA PRO A 549 -20.54 -45.18 -22.62
C PRO A 549 -21.32 -44.03 -21.97
N GLN A 550 -21.23 -43.90 -20.64
CA GLN A 550 -21.95 -42.88 -19.89
C GLN A 550 -21.24 -41.51 -19.90
N ALA A 551 -19.95 -41.45 -20.22
CA ALA A 551 -19.22 -40.18 -20.23
C ALA A 551 -19.73 -39.25 -21.35
N ASN A 552 -20.08 -38.02 -20.99
CA ASN A 552 -20.45 -37.00 -21.96
C ASN A 552 -19.22 -36.39 -22.66
N ASP A 553 -19.46 -35.65 -23.74
CA ASP A 553 -18.37 -35.11 -24.58
C ASP A 553 -17.43 -34.17 -23.81
N ILE A 554 -17.95 -33.42 -22.83
CA ILE A 554 -17.15 -32.55 -21.97
C ILE A 554 -16.18 -33.37 -21.12
N SER A 555 -16.67 -34.44 -20.50
CA SER A 555 -15.88 -35.35 -19.66
C SER A 555 -14.85 -36.12 -20.47
N ARG A 556 -15.20 -36.54 -21.69
CA ARG A 556 -14.27 -37.20 -22.62
C ARG A 556 -13.14 -36.27 -23.04
N LYS A 557 -13.45 -35.02 -23.43
CA LYS A 557 -12.45 -34.01 -23.78
C LYS A 557 -11.52 -33.69 -22.60
N ALA A 558 -12.09 -33.49 -21.41
CA ALA A 558 -11.30 -33.21 -20.20
C ALA A 558 -10.38 -34.38 -19.82
N ALA A 559 -10.88 -35.62 -19.93
CA ALA A 559 -10.08 -36.82 -19.66
C ALA A 559 -8.97 -37.03 -20.71
N MET A 560 -9.21 -36.73 -21.98
CA MET A 560 -8.19 -36.78 -23.05
C MET A 560 -7.03 -35.82 -22.80
N LEU A 561 -7.32 -34.56 -22.48
CA LEU A 561 -6.29 -33.58 -22.17
C LEU A 561 -5.49 -33.96 -20.92
N THR A 562 -6.19 -34.43 -19.88
CA THR A 562 -5.55 -34.87 -18.63
C THR A 562 -4.64 -36.08 -18.83
N ALA A 563 -5.06 -37.06 -19.64
CA ALA A 563 -4.23 -38.23 -19.98
C ALA A 563 -2.97 -37.83 -20.75
N GLN A 564 -3.09 -36.92 -21.73
CA GLN A 564 -1.94 -36.43 -22.50
C GLN A 564 -0.94 -35.69 -21.61
N ASP A 565 -1.41 -34.82 -20.73
CA ASP A 565 -0.53 -34.10 -19.78
C ASP A 565 0.23 -35.05 -18.86
N MET A 566 -0.43 -36.09 -18.35
CA MET A 566 0.21 -37.11 -17.50
C MET A 566 1.24 -37.94 -18.28
N ILE A 567 0.99 -38.25 -19.55
CA ILE A 567 1.93 -38.96 -20.42
C ILE A 567 3.18 -38.11 -20.68
N ASP A 568 3.01 -36.84 -21.01
CA ASP A 568 4.11 -35.89 -21.25
C ASP A 568 4.98 -35.74 -20.00
N GLU A 569 4.34 -35.65 -18.82
CA GLU A 569 5.03 -35.56 -17.54
C GLU A 569 5.80 -36.84 -17.21
N MET A 570 5.20 -38.02 -17.36
CA MET A 570 5.88 -39.30 -17.13
C MET A 570 7.06 -39.49 -18.06
N THR A 571 6.92 -39.13 -19.34
CA THR A 571 7.98 -39.23 -20.35
C THR A 571 9.21 -38.41 -19.95
N LYS A 572 9.01 -37.18 -19.46
CA LYS A 572 10.10 -36.30 -19.00
C LYS A 572 10.85 -36.85 -17.79
N ASN A 573 10.15 -37.64 -16.96
CA ASN A 573 10.60 -38.05 -15.65
C ASN A 573 11.24 -39.46 -15.59
N MET A 574 11.24 -40.22 -16.69
CA MET A 574 11.76 -41.59 -16.73
C MET A 574 13.26 -41.72 -16.44
N GLU A 575 14.06 -40.66 -16.60
CA GLU A 575 15.52 -40.67 -16.36
C GLU A 575 15.91 -40.26 -14.93
N GLU A 576 14.94 -39.81 -14.12
CA GLU A 576 15.20 -39.26 -12.80
C GLU A 576 15.73 -40.28 -11.77
N PRO A 577 15.27 -41.55 -11.75
CA PRO A 577 15.82 -42.54 -10.82
C PRO A 577 17.30 -42.85 -11.06
N GLU A 578 17.76 -42.78 -12.31
CA GLU A 578 19.18 -43.02 -12.66
C GLU A 578 20.06 -41.88 -12.18
N LYS A 579 19.63 -40.63 -12.39
CA LYS A 579 20.31 -39.43 -11.85
C LYS A 579 20.29 -39.42 -10.32
N ALA A 580 19.19 -39.85 -9.70
CA ALA A 580 19.10 -39.92 -8.25
C ALA A 580 20.16 -40.88 -7.67
N LEU A 581 20.33 -42.05 -8.29
CA LEU A 581 21.30 -43.06 -7.86
C LEU A 581 22.75 -42.61 -8.08
N THR A 582 23.05 -42.09 -9.26
CA THR A 582 24.43 -41.82 -9.70
C THR A 582 24.98 -40.48 -9.22
N GLU A 583 24.12 -39.49 -8.97
CA GLU A 583 24.54 -38.12 -8.68
C GLU A 583 23.99 -37.62 -7.34
N ARG A 584 22.68 -37.69 -7.11
CA ARG A 584 22.01 -37.05 -5.96
C ARG A 584 22.36 -37.72 -4.63
N LEU A 585 22.18 -39.03 -4.51
CA LEU A 585 22.42 -39.74 -3.24
C LEU A 585 23.89 -39.68 -2.78
N PRO A 586 24.91 -39.78 -3.67
CA PRO A 586 26.30 -39.52 -3.27
C PRO A 586 26.57 -38.10 -2.78
N GLU A 587 25.90 -37.08 -3.34
CA GLU A 587 26.05 -35.69 -2.91
C GLU A 587 25.42 -35.46 -1.54
N TYR A 588 24.24 -36.05 -1.30
CA TYR A 588 23.60 -36.07 0.02
C TYR A 588 24.52 -36.67 1.11
N ASP A 589 25.23 -37.75 0.80
CA ASP A 589 26.20 -38.38 1.71
C ASP A 589 27.29 -37.38 2.15
N LYS A 590 27.82 -36.58 1.22
CA LYS A 590 28.84 -35.56 1.49
C LYS A 590 28.30 -34.36 2.25
N MET A 591 27.05 -33.97 1.98
CA MET A 591 26.42 -32.83 2.65
C MET A 591 26.11 -33.13 4.12
N ILE A 592 25.76 -34.38 4.44
CA ILE A 592 25.63 -34.86 5.82
C ILE A 592 26.95 -34.63 6.58
N ASP A 593 28.10 -34.95 5.98
CA ASP A 593 29.42 -34.73 6.59
C ASP A 593 29.71 -33.25 6.84
N GLY A 594 29.44 -32.41 5.84
CA GLY A 594 29.62 -30.96 5.96
C GLY A 594 28.74 -30.34 7.04
N TYR A 595 27.49 -30.78 7.13
CA TYR A 595 26.54 -30.31 8.13
C TYR A 595 26.97 -30.69 9.56
N ILE A 596 27.38 -31.94 9.77
CA ILE A 596 27.91 -32.41 11.07
C ILE A 596 29.19 -31.67 11.45
N SER A 597 30.11 -31.44 10.49
CA SER A 597 31.36 -30.70 10.75
C SER A 597 31.09 -29.26 11.20
N ASN A 598 30.12 -28.59 10.56
CA ASN A 598 29.76 -27.21 10.87
C ASN A 598 29.05 -27.06 12.22
N LEU A 599 28.19 -28.01 12.60
CA LEU A 599 27.57 -28.02 13.93
C LEU A 599 28.62 -28.16 15.05
N ASN A 600 29.72 -28.89 14.78
CA ASN A 600 30.76 -29.16 15.76
C ASN A 600 31.82 -28.04 15.88
N ASN A 601 32.01 -27.18 14.86
CA ASN A 601 33.03 -26.13 14.88
C ASN A 601 32.53 -24.80 15.49
N LYS A 602 33.03 -24.44 16.67
CA LYS A 602 32.66 -23.24 17.47
C LYS A 602 33.16 -21.88 16.91
N MET A 603 33.03 -21.59 15.61
CA MET A 603 33.27 -20.22 15.12
C MET A 603 32.03 -19.33 15.31
N ARG A 604 32.26 -18.09 15.75
CA ARG A 604 31.25 -17.12 16.21
C ARG A 604 30.19 -16.84 15.12
N PRO A 605 28.89 -16.84 15.45
CA PRO A 605 27.83 -16.65 14.46
C PRO A 605 27.64 -15.14 14.21
N THR A 606 28.39 -14.57 13.27
CA THR A 606 28.13 -13.19 12.76
C THR A 606 27.88 -13.13 11.26
N GLN A 607 28.07 -14.23 10.54
CA GLN A 607 27.57 -14.39 9.18
C GLN A 607 26.54 -15.52 9.16
N LYS A 608 25.31 -15.20 8.77
CA LYS A 608 24.32 -16.20 8.38
C LYS A 608 24.85 -16.86 7.11
N PHE A 609 25.61 -17.95 7.23
CA PHE A 609 26.00 -18.74 6.08
C PHE A 609 24.77 -19.52 5.60
N GLN A 610 24.21 -19.13 4.46
CA GLN A 610 23.26 -19.96 3.71
C GLN A 610 24.08 -20.98 2.91
N ILE A 611 23.89 -22.26 3.20
CA ILE A 611 24.45 -23.35 2.39
C ILE A 611 23.49 -23.57 1.23
N TYR A 612 23.93 -23.31 0.00
CA TYR A 612 23.17 -23.62 -1.21
C TYR A 612 23.45 -25.07 -1.61
N PHE A 613 22.41 -25.89 -1.61
CA PHE A 613 22.43 -27.23 -2.19
C PHE A 613 22.12 -27.08 -3.68
N LEU A 614 23.14 -27.23 -4.53
CA LEU A 614 23.00 -27.20 -5.99
C LEU A 614 22.92 -28.64 -6.47
N SER A 615 21.83 -29.02 -7.14
CA SER A 615 21.71 -30.35 -7.74
C SER A 615 22.71 -30.49 -8.90
N PHE A 616 23.08 -31.72 -9.28
CA PHE A 616 23.88 -31.92 -10.51
C PHE A 616 23.17 -31.37 -11.75
N GLN A 617 21.83 -31.36 -11.77
CA GLN A 617 21.07 -30.69 -12.83
C GLN A 617 21.30 -29.18 -12.82
N ASP A 618 21.54 -28.55 -11.66
CA ASP A 618 22.00 -27.17 -11.57
C ASP A 618 23.45 -27.02 -12.06
N PHE A 619 24.34 -28.00 -11.87
CA PHE A 619 25.71 -27.98 -12.44
C PHE A 619 25.72 -28.22 -13.95
N LYS A 620 24.87 -29.11 -14.46
CA LYS A 620 24.66 -29.35 -15.89
C LYS A 620 23.97 -28.16 -16.52
N HIS A 621 22.92 -27.60 -15.91
CA HIS A 621 22.33 -26.34 -16.36
C HIS A 621 23.31 -25.19 -16.24
N MET A 622 24.16 -25.13 -15.23
CA MET A 622 25.24 -24.15 -15.16
C MET A 622 26.27 -24.37 -16.26
N GLY A 623 26.61 -25.61 -16.59
CA GLY A 623 27.46 -25.99 -17.71
C GLY A 623 26.84 -25.67 -19.07
N GLU A 624 25.57 -25.98 -19.28
CA GLU A 624 24.76 -25.65 -20.45
C GLU A 624 24.61 -24.15 -20.59
N LYS A 625 24.35 -23.43 -19.49
CA LYS A 625 24.30 -21.96 -19.46
C LYS A 625 25.67 -21.34 -19.66
N LEU A 626 26.76 -21.96 -19.20
CA LEU A 626 28.15 -21.56 -19.48
C LEU A 626 28.51 -21.80 -20.94
N VAL A 627 28.09 -22.92 -21.53
CA VAL A 627 28.30 -23.25 -22.94
C VAL A 627 27.43 -22.36 -23.82
N GLU A 628 26.17 -22.11 -23.47
CA GLU A 628 25.30 -21.13 -24.12
C GLU A 628 25.88 -19.72 -23.99
N TRP A 629 26.38 -19.32 -22.82
CA TRP A 629 27.07 -18.04 -22.62
C TRP A 629 28.34 -17.96 -23.48
N ALA A 630 29.18 -18.99 -23.50
CA ALA A 630 30.40 -19.04 -24.29
C ALA A 630 30.11 -19.04 -25.80
N LYS A 631 29.12 -19.82 -26.25
CA LYS A 631 28.64 -19.84 -27.63
C LYS A 631 28.08 -18.47 -28.01
N ARG A 632 27.23 -17.86 -27.19
CA ARG A 632 26.69 -16.51 -27.43
C ARG A 632 27.81 -15.47 -27.51
N LYS A 633 28.76 -15.46 -26.57
CA LYS A 633 29.92 -14.55 -26.63
C LYS A 633 30.79 -14.79 -27.87
N TYR A 634 30.95 -16.04 -28.29
CA TYR A 634 31.66 -16.39 -29.52
C TYR A 634 30.91 -15.91 -30.76
N THR A 635 29.62 -16.19 -30.86
CA THR A 635 28.73 -15.73 -31.94
C THR A 635 28.73 -14.21 -32.02
N ARG A 636 28.53 -13.51 -30.90
CA ARG A 636 28.60 -12.05 -30.82
C ARG A 636 29.93 -11.50 -31.32
N ARG A 637 31.07 -12.05 -30.88
CA ARG A 637 32.40 -11.65 -31.40
C ARG A 637 32.55 -11.95 -32.89
N THR A 638 32.00 -13.06 -33.35
CA THR A 638 32.08 -13.45 -34.77
C THR A 638 31.25 -12.50 -35.63
N ASP A 639 30.02 -12.20 -35.21
CA ASP A 639 29.10 -11.28 -35.88
C ASP A 639 29.59 -9.83 -35.84
N GLU A 640 30.22 -9.42 -34.74
CA GLU A 640 30.87 -8.11 -34.63
C GLU A 640 32.05 -7.99 -35.61
N ASN A 641 32.95 -8.99 -35.62
CA ASN A 641 34.08 -9.02 -36.54
C ASN A 641 33.64 -9.13 -38.00
N MET A 642 32.62 -9.95 -38.29
CA MET A 642 32.05 -10.14 -39.61
C MET A 642 31.32 -8.87 -40.09
N GLY A 643 30.59 -8.21 -39.19
CA GLY A 643 29.93 -6.94 -39.43
C GLY A 643 30.93 -5.81 -39.72
N ASP A 644 31.97 -5.66 -38.90
CA ASP A 644 33.01 -4.64 -39.10
C ASP A 644 33.84 -4.88 -40.35
N PHE A 645 34.19 -6.14 -40.64
CA PHE A 645 34.91 -6.51 -41.84
C PHE A 645 34.05 -6.31 -43.09
N GLY A 646 32.80 -6.82 -43.07
CA GLY A 646 31.86 -6.71 -44.18
C GLY A 646 31.46 -5.27 -44.48
N ALA A 647 31.20 -4.47 -43.44
CA ALA A 647 30.89 -3.05 -43.60
C ALA A 647 32.08 -2.27 -44.19
N LYS A 648 33.31 -2.50 -43.72
CA LYS A 648 34.50 -1.81 -44.25
C LYS A 648 34.87 -2.27 -45.66
N LEU A 649 34.76 -3.55 -45.96
CA LEU A 649 35.11 -4.13 -47.26
C LEU A 649 34.16 -3.65 -48.38
N LEU A 650 32.87 -3.48 -48.05
CA LEU A 650 31.82 -3.21 -49.04
C LEU A 650 31.41 -1.73 -49.11
N LYS A 651 31.88 -0.87 -48.19
CA LYS A 651 31.50 0.56 -48.09
C LYS A 651 31.74 1.37 -49.38
N ASP A 652 32.86 1.10 -50.04
CA ASP A 652 33.34 1.87 -51.19
C ASP A 652 32.97 1.24 -52.55
N LEU A 653 32.24 0.11 -52.54
CA LEU A 653 31.83 -0.58 -53.77
C LEU A 653 30.50 -0.03 -54.31
N PRO A 654 30.37 0.22 -55.63
CA PRO A 654 29.13 0.72 -56.22
C PRO A 654 28.07 -0.39 -56.39
N GLY A 655 26.79 0.01 -56.41
CA GLY A 655 25.66 -0.87 -56.73
C GLY A 655 25.16 -1.73 -55.55
N PRO A 656 24.55 -2.90 -55.79
CA PRO A 656 23.90 -3.73 -54.77
C PRO A 656 24.85 -4.28 -53.68
N LEU A 657 26.16 -4.16 -53.89
CA LEU A 657 27.18 -4.49 -52.88
C LEU A 657 27.28 -3.42 -51.78
N LYS A 658 26.96 -2.15 -52.08
CA LYS A 658 26.85 -1.09 -51.08
C LYS A 658 25.69 -1.35 -50.11
N THR A 659 24.57 -1.86 -50.62
CA THR A 659 23.42 -2.26 -49.79
C THR A 659 23.75 -3.47 -48.90
N ALA A 660 24.65 -4.36 -49.34
CA ALA A 660 25.13 -5.45 -48.48
C ALA A 660 25.96 -4.95 -47.29
N SER A 661 26.69 -3.82 -47.41
CA SER A 661 27.34 -3.16 -46.27
C SER A 661 26.37 -2.78 -45.15
N ASN A 662 25.13 -2.41 -45.51
CA ASN A 662 24.09 -2.08 -44.53
C ASN A 662 23.59 -3.33 -43.81
N GLU A 663 23.48 -4.48 -44.50
CA GLU A 663 23.11 -5.76 -43.87
C GLU A 663 24.17 -6.24 -42.88
N PHE A 664 25.46 -6.09 -43.20
CA PHE A 664 26.54 -6.42 -42.24
C PHE A 664 26.55 -5.49 -41.03
N SER A 665 26.19 -4.21 -41.20
CA SER A 665 26.00 -3.28 -40.09
C SER A 665 24.80 -3.69 -39.21
N ARG A 666 23.70 -4.14 -39.83
CA ARG A 666 22.50 -4.64 -39.16
C ARG A 666 22.76 -5.92 -38.35
N ILE A 667 23.59 -6.84 -38.85
CA ILE A 667 24.00 -8.06 -38.11
C ILE A 667 24.77 -7.69 -36.83
N LYS A 668 25.69 -6.71 -36.92
CA LYS A 668 26.42 -6.19 -35.77
C LYS A 668 25.49 -5.54 -34.75
N GLU A 669 24.52 -4.74 -35.20
CA GLU A 669 23.53 -4.09 -34.34
C GLU A 669 22.59 -5.11 -33.67
N HIS A 670 22.11 -6.10 -34.42
CA HIS A 670 21.20 -7.12 -33.90
C HIS A 670 21.84 -7.95 -32.78
N SER A 671 23.08 -8.42 -33.00
CA SER A 671 23.83 -9.15 -31.97
C SER A 671 24.16 -8.29 -30.75
N GLU A 672 24.31 -6.97 -30.90
CA GLU A 672 24.45 -6.04 -29.78
C GLU A 672 23.16 -5.93 -28.97
N ILE A 673 22.02 -5.75 -29.64
CA ILE A 673 20.69 -5.63 -28.99
C ILE A 673 20.39 -6.90 -28.20
N GLU A 674 20.58 -8.08 -28.79
CA GLU A 674 20.34 -9.35 -28.10
C GLU A 674 21.19 -9.48 -26.83
N GLU A 675 22.47 -9.12 -26.87
CA GLU A 675 23.35 -9.21 -25.69
C GLU A 675 22.95 -8.21 -24.61
N VAL A 676 22.55 -6.99 -24.99
CA VAL A 676 22.04 -5.98 -24.06
C VAL A 676 20.75 -6.47 -23.38
N GLU A 677 19.80 -7.04 -24.13
CA GLU A 677 18.56 -7.60 -23.58
C GLU A 677 18.80 -8.77 -22.61
N GLN A 678 19.85 -9.56 -22.82
CA GLN A 678 20.23 -10.62 -21.88
C GLN A 678 20.67 -10.05 -20.53
N TYR A 679 21.48 -8.98 -20.54
CA TYR A 679 21.87 -8.29 -19.30
C TYR A 679 20.66 -7.59 -18.65
N GLU A 680 19.77 -6.97 -19.45
CA GLU A 680 18.53 -6.38 -18.93
C GLU A 680 17.68 -7.44 -18.21
N ASN A 681 17.47 -8.60 -18.83
CA ASN A 681 16.72 -9.70 -18.25
C ASN A 681 17.38 -10.29 -17.01
N ALA A 682 18.72 -10.36 -16.97
CA ALA A 682 19.46 -10.82 -15.81
C ALA A 682 19.35 -9.85 -14.62
N TYR A 683 19.22 -8.55 -14.90
CA TYR A 683 19.27 -7.49 -13.89
C TYR A 683 17.91 -6.88 -13.54
N LYS A 684 16.83 -7.19 -14.27
CA LYS A 684 15.48 -6.65 -14.03
C LYS A 684 14.94 -6.85 -12.60
N ASN A 685 15.40 -7.89 -11.92
CA ASN A 685 15.00 -8.23 -10.54
C ASN A 685 16.02 -7.75 -9.48
N LYS A 686 17.12 -7.12 -9.89
CA LYS A 686 18.09 -6.54 -8.96
C LYS A 686 17.59 -5.20 -8.45
N ASP A 687 18.01 -4.86 -7.25
CA ASP A 687 17.75 -3.53 -6.69
C ASP A 687 18.48 -2.44 -7.50
N ALA A 688 17.86 -1.28 -7.68
CA ALA A 688 18.40 -0.19 -8.49
C ALA A 688 19.77 0.30 -8.00
N TRP A 689 20.05 0.23 -6.70
CA TRP A 689 21.38 0.56 -6.18
C TRP A 689 22.45 -0.43 -6.64
N MET A 690 22.12 -1.72 -6.72
CA MET A 690 23.03 -2.73 -7.25
C MET A 690 23.27 -2.53 -8.75
N ILE A 691 22.22 -2.20 -9.51
CA ILE A 691 22.36 -1.90 -10.95
C ILE A 691 23.27 -0.69 -11.15
N LYS A 692 23.15 0.35 -10.32
CA LYS A 692 24.02 1.53 -10.35
C LYS A 692 25.47 1.18 -10.02
N GLU A 693 25.72 0.33 -9.03
CA GLU A 693 27.09 -0.12 -8.70
C GLU A 693 27.73 -0.93 -9.84
N ILE A 694 26.95 -1.81 -10.49
CA ILE A 694 27.40 -2.55 -11.68
C ILE A 694 27.71 -1.59 -12.82
N MET A 695 26.83 -0.61 -13.07
CA MET A 695 27.04 0.44 -14.08
C MET A 695 28.35 1.20 -13.85
N GLU A 696 28.69 1.52 -12.59
CA GLU A 696 29.89 2.27 -12.23
C GLU A 696 31.20 1.46 -12.32
N THR A 697 31.13 0.13 -12.47
CA THR A 697 32.30 -0.75 -12.35
C THR A 697 32.49 -1.72 -13.51
N THR A 698 31.46 -1.96 -14.32
CA THR A 698 31.54 -2.90 -15.44
C THR A 698 32.58 -2.46 -16.48
N ARG A 699 33.27 -3.43 -17.08
CA ARG A 699 34.16 -3.21 -18.24
C ARG A 699 33.52 -3.65 -19.56
N ASN A 700 32.31 -4.18 -19.51
CA ASN A 700 31.58 -4.61 -20.70
C ASN A 700 30.65 -3.47 -21.17
N LYS A 701 30.80 -3.07 -22.44
CA LYS A 701 29.97 -2.03 -23.05
C LYS A 701 28.50 -2.42 -22.98
N ASP A 702 28.14 -3.63 -23.40
CA ASP A 702 26.74 -4.10 -23.47
C ASP A 702 26.07 -4.17 -22.09
N GLU A 703 26.83 -4.56 -21.07
CA GLU A 703 26.36 -4.57 -19.68
C GLU A 703 26.11 -3.15 -19.16
N PHE A 704 27.03 -2.22 -19.43
CA PHE A 704 26.84 -0.80 -19.14
C PHE A 704 25.60 -0.26 -19.82
N LYS A 705 25.36 -0.67 -21.07
CA LYS A 705 24.18 -0.27 -21.82
C LYS A 705 22.87 -0.70 -21.15
N ALA A 706 22.79 -1.97 -20.78
CA ALA A 706 21.65 -2.55 -20.09
C ALA A 706 21.37 -1.86 -18.75
N CYS A 707 22.42 -1.54 -17.99
CA CYS A 707 22.27 -0.83 -16.73
C CYS A 707 21.65 0.56 -16.89
N ILE A 708 22.06 1.35 -17.89
CA ILE A 708 21.46 2.68 -18.11
C ILE A 708 19.98 2.55 -18.48
N LYS A 709 19.63 1.65 -19.39
CA LYS A 709 18.24 1.41 -19.77
C LYS A 709 17.39 1.00 -18.57
N LEU A 710 17.85 0.04 -17.76
CA LEU A 710 17.13 -0.38 -16.56
C LEU A 710 17.00 0.76 -15.55
N LEU A 711 18.04 1.56 -15.34
CA LEU A 711 17.96 2.72 -14.46
C LEU A 711 16.97 3.77 -14.98
N CYS A 712 16.90 4.01 -16.28
CA CYS A 712 15.90 4.90 -16.88
C CYS A 712 14.48 4.32 -16.75
N HIS A 713 14.32 3.02 -17.00
CA HIS A 713 13.05 2.32 -16.84
C HIS A 713 12.55 2.36 -15.38
N HIS A 714 13.46 2.26 -14.42
CA HIS A 714 13.16 2.41 -13.00
C HIS A 714 13.01 3.87 -12.54
N GLY A 715 13.30 4.87 -13.39
CA GLY A 715 13.30 6.28 -13.01
C GLY A 715 14.42 6.66 -12.02
N ARG A 716 15.53 5.93 -12.03
CA ARG A 716 16.67 6.02 -11.09
C ARG A 716 17.96 6.50 -11.73
N MET A 717 17.92 6.89 -13.01
CA MET A 717 19.13 7.35 -13.69
C MET A 717 19.56 8.72 -13.17
N GLY A 718 20.76 8.77 -12.59
CA GLY A 718 21.40 9.99 -12.11
C GLY A 718 22.40 10.52 -13.12
N TRP A 719 21.93 11.34 -14.07
CA TRP A 719 22.75 11.89 -15.16
C TRP A 719 23.97 12.69 -14.69
N GLU A 720 23.93 13.23 -13.47
CA GLU A 720 25.03 14.03 -12.88
C GLU A 720 26.04 13.21 -12.07
N ASN A 721 25.98 11.88 -12.12
CA ASN A 721 26.90 11.02 -11.38
C ASN A 721 28.29 11.03 -12.04
N THR A 722 29.31 11.47 -11.32
CA THR A 722 30.68 11.57 -11.83
C THR A 722 31.29 10.21 -12.19
N LYS A 723 30.93 9.14 -11.48
CA LYS A 723 31.38 7.78 -11.84
C LYS A 723 30.71 7.27 -13.11
N PHE A 724 29.47 7.67 -13.36
CA PHE A 724 28.81 7.43 -14.64
C PHE A 724 29.54 8.16 -15.78
N TRP A 725 29.95 9.42 -15.56
CA TRP A 725 30.74 10.16 -16.55
C TRP A 725 32.10 9.51 -16.82
N GLN A 726 32.79 9.05 -15.76
CA GLN A 726 34.03 8.26 -15.90
C GLN A 726 33.81 7.05 -16.79
N GLN A 727 32.72 6.32 -16.57
CA GLN A 727 32.40 5.13 -17.34
C GLN A 727 32.01 5.46 -18.79
N LEU A 728 31.29 6.55 -19.02
CA LEU A 728 31.03 7.08 -20.36
C LEU A 728 32.34 7.43 -21.09
N MET A 729 33.27 8.12 -20.42
CA MET A 729 34.57 8.46 -21.01
C MET A 729 35.40 7.22 -21.34
N TYR A 730 35.35 6.20 -20.48
CA TYR A 730 36.01 4.92 -20.73
C TYR A 730 35.50 4.26 -22.02
N PHE A 731 34.19 4.13 -22.18
CA PHE A 731 33.62 3.46 -23.35
C PHE A 731 33.59 4.31 -24.63
N THR A 732 33.60 5.65 -24.51
CA THR A 732 33.75 6.56 -25.66
C THR A 732 35.21 6.78 -26.06
N HIS A 733 36.16 6.11 -25.38
CA HIS A 733 37.61 6.27 -25.58
C HIS A 733 38.08 7.73 -25.46
N GLY A 734 37.42 8.51 -24.60
CA GLY A 734 37.72 9.93 -24.38
C GLY A 734 37.29 10.87 -25.50
N SER A 735 36.47 10.41 -26.46
CA SER A 735 35.93 11.26 -27.55
C SER A 735 35.09 12.42 -27.02
N VAL A 736 34.44 12.24 -25.88
CA VAL A 736 33.80 13.30 -25.10
C VAL A 736 34.44 13.30 -23.72
N GLN A 737 34.82 14.48 -23.23
CA GLN A 737 35.45 14.64 -21.92
C GLN A 737 34.55 15.47 -20.98
N PHE A 738 34.34 14.92 -19.79
CA PHE A 738 33.68 15.57 -18.66
C PHE A 738 34.73 15.96 -17.63
N ASN A 739 34.60 17.15 -17.04
CA ASN A 739 35.44 17.55 -15.93
C ASN A 739 34.98 16.88 -14.63
N ILE A 740 35.61 15.78 -14.27
CA ILE A 740 35.31 15.03 -13.03
C ILE A 740 35.77 15.79 -11.79
N ASP A 741 36.89 16.52 -11.89
CA ASP A 741 37.50 17.23 -10.75
C ASP A 741 36.71 18.50 -10.39
N ASN A 742 35.98 19.06 -11.35
CA ASN A 742 35.04 20.15 -11.15
C ASN A 742 33.65 19.84 -11.74
N PRO A 743 32.88 18.95 -11.10
CA PRO A 743 31.57 18.53 -11.60
C PRO A 743 30.53 19.64 -11.52
N GLU A 744 30.73 20.61 -10.62
CA GLU A 744 29.89 21.80 -10.49
C GLU A 744 30.07 22.71 -11.72
N GLY A 745 31.31 23.01 -12.09
CA GLY A 745 31.61 23.77 -13.31
C GLY A 745 31.09 23.09 -14.58
N GLU A 746 31.09 21.75 -14.63
CA GLU A 746 30.56 20.98 -15.75
C GLU A 746 29.03 21.13 -15.88
N THR A 747 28.30 21.17 -14.75
CA THR A 747 26.82 21.19 -14.72
C THR A 747 26.18 22.58 -14.68
N ILE A 748 26.97 23.65 -14.42
CA ILE A 748 26.47 25.03 -14.38
C ILE A 748 25.75 25.42 -15.67
N ASN A 749 26.32 25.07 -16.82
CA ASN A 749 25.69 25.32 -18.11
C ASN A 749 24.93 24.08 -18.56
N LYS A 750 23.71 23.92 -18.04
CA LYS A 750 22.86 22.74 -18.25
C LYS A 750 22.73 22.36 -19.72
N HIS A 751 22.50 23.33 -20.62
CA HIS A 751 22.38 23.06 -22.05
C HIS A 751 23.65 22.42 -22.62
N MET A 752 24.83 22.99 -22.32
CA MET A 752 26.11 22.44 -22.79
C MET A 752 26.40 21.06 -22.19
N PHE A 753 26.00 20.85 -20.94
CA PHE A 753 26.14 19.57 -20.26
C PHE A 753 25.26 18.48 -20.89
N GLU A 754 23.99 18.79 -21.15
CA GLU A 754 23.05 17.89 -21.82
C GLU A 754 23.48 17.61 -23.27
N GLU A 755 24.01 18.60 -23.99
CA GLU A 755 24.60 18.40 -25.32
C GLU A 755 25.82 17.46 -25.28
N LYS A 756 26.68 17.59 -24.26
CA LYS A 756 27.80 16.66 -24.06
C LYS A 756 27.33 15.25 -23.72
N LEU A 757 26.31 15.11 -22.87
CA LEU A 757 25.70 13.81 -22.57
C LEU A 757 25.09 13.17 -23.82
N SER A 758 24.32 13.94 -24.60
CA SER A 758 23.76 13.52 -25.89
C SER A 758 24.86 13.04 -26.82
N LYS A 759 25.96 13.79 -26.98
CA LYS A 759 27.11 13.37 -27.79
C LYS A 759 27.77 12.11 -27.26
N ALA A 760 28.02 12.01 -25.96
CA ALA A 760 28.68 10.85 -25.35
C ALA A 760 27.86 9.57 -25.51
N ILE A 761 26.55 9.66 -25.30
CA ILE A 761 25.61 8.56 -25.51
C ILE A 761 25.48 8.27 -27.01
N GLY A 762 25.45 9.30 -27.85
CA GLY A 762 25.42 9.16 -29.31
C GLY A 762 26.61 8.41 -29.88
N TYR A 763 27.81 8.56 -29.31
CA TYR A 763 28.96 7.76 -29.70
C TYR A 763 28.85 6.28 -29.32
N LEU A 764 28.05 5.95 -28.30
CA LEU A 764 27.87 4.59 -27.84
C LEU A 764 26.67 3.92 -28.51
N TRP A 765 25.60 4.66 -28.80
CA TRP A 765 24.35 4.26 -29.45
C TRP A 765 24.07 5.14 -30.68
N ASP A 766 23.01 5.97 -30.61
CA ASP A 766 22.60 6.98 -31.57
C ASP A 766 22.35 8.31 -30.84
N PHE A 767 22.31 9.40 -31.59
CA PHE A 767 22.21 10.75 -31.02
C PHE A 767 20.82 11.05 -30.41
N ASP A 768 19.80 10.25 -30.75
CA ASP A 768 18.40 10.45 -30.32
C ASP A 768 18.07 9.68 -29.02
N THR A 769 18.88 8.67 -28.67
CA THR A 769 18.71 7.78 -27.52
C THR A 769 18.68 8.57 -26.21
N TYR A 770 19.51 9.60 -26.09
CA TYR A 770 19.60 10.39 -24.87
C TYR A 770 18.28 11.08 -24.53
N GLU A 771 17.64 11.74 -25.49
CA GLU A 771 16.38 12.46 -25.26
C GLU A 771 15.27 11.50 -24.85
N THR A 772 15.19 10.36 -25.54
CA THR A 772 14.25 9.28 -25.24
C THR A 772 14.41 8.79 -23.79
N TRP A 773 15.65 8.54 -23.36
CA TRP A 773 15.91 8.07 -21.99
C TRP A 773 15.71 9.14 -20.92
N VAL A 774 16.00 10.40 -21.21
CA VAL A 774 15.71 11.49 -20.28
C VAL A 774 14.19 11.59 -20.06
N GLN A 775 13.40 11.52 -21.12
CA GLN A 775 11.94 11.54 -21.05
C GLN A 775 11.40 10.30 -20.31
N GLU A 776 11.88 9.11 -20.67
CA GLU A 776 11.48 7.85 -20.01
C GLU A 776 11.80 7.88 -18.51
N ASN A 777 13.03 8.26 -18.15
CA ASN A 777 13.46 8.37 -16.76
C ASN A 777 12.61 9.37 -15.97
N GLY A 778 12.23 10.50 -16.58
CA GLY A 778 11.36 11.50 -15.97
C GLY A 778 9.94 10.99 -15.70
N THR A 779 9.33 10.35 -16.70
CA THR A 779 7.99 9.76 -16.60
C THR A 779 7.94 8.65 -15.56
N ASN A 780 8.88 7.70 -15.64
CA ASN A 780 8.93 6.55 -14.74
C ASN A 780 9.26 6.95 -13.30
N ALA A 781 10.12 7.96 -13.09
CA ALA A 781 10.37 8.49 -11.74
C ALA A 781 9.10 9.08 -11.11
N THR A 782 8.27 9.75 -11.89
CA THR A 782 6.99 10.29 -11.40
C THR A 782 6.02 9.16 -11.06
N SER A 783 5.80 8.23 -12.00
CA SER A 783 4.91 7.08 -11.79
C SER A 783 5.34 6.21 -10.61
N ALA A 784 6.64 5.99 -10.41
CA ALA A 784 7.17 5.22 -9.29
C ALA A 784 7.00 5.93 -7.94
N ARG A 785 7.13 7.26 -7.89
CA ARG A 785 6.83 8.06 -6.68
C ARG A 785 5.36 7.99 -6.30
N GLU A 786 4.44 8.11 -7.26
CA GLU A 786 2.99 8.09 -6.98
C GLU A 786 2.47 6.77 -6.39
N LYS A 787 3.19 5.66 -6.58
CA LYS A 787 2.87 4.37 -5.94
C LYS A 787 2.88 4.42 -4.41
N TYR A 788 3.55 5.42 -3.82
CA TYR A 788 3.67 5.57 -2.38
C TYR A 788 2.59 6.45 -1.72
N ASN A 789 1.57 6.92 -2.45
CA ASN A 789 0.48 7.73 -1.87
C ASN A 789 -0.17 7.05 -0.65
N SER A 790 -0.60 5.79 -0.79
CA SER A 790 -1.22 5.04 0.30
C SER A 790 -0.29 4.84 1.51
N TYR A 791 1.01 4.66 1.26
CA TYR A 791 2.01 4.62 2.34
C TYR A 791 2.11 5.96 3.07
N CYS A 792 2.07 7.07 2.34
CA CYS A 792 2.11 8.41 2.93
C CYS A 792 0.86 8.69 3.76
N ASP A 793 -0.33 8.29 3.29
CA ASP A 793 -1.58 8.40 4.04
C ASP A 793 -1.48 7.69 5.40
N GLN A 794 -1.07 6.41 5.40
CA GLN A 794 -0.87 5.62 6.61
C GLN A 794 0.20 6.21 7.54
N THR A 795 1.30 6.69 6.95
CA THR A 795 2.41 7.26 7.72
C THR A 795 2.03 8.59 8.37
N ALA A 796 1.21 9.41 7.71
CA ALA A 796 0.78 10.71 8.22
C ALA A 796 -0.06 10.60 9.50
N GLU A 797 -0.74 9.47 9.69
CA GLU A 797 -1.55 9.18 10.88
C GLU A 797 -0.76 8.48 12.01
N SER A 798 0.44 7.96 11.69
CA SER A 798 1.28 7.24 12.64
C SER A 798 2.00 8.14 13.66
N ALA A 799 2.45 7.56 14.78
CA ALA A 799 3.23 8.28 15.79
C ALA A 799 4.55 8.83 15.19
N GLY A 800 4.76 10.15 15.30
CA GLY A 800 5.87 10.85 14.66
C GLY A 800 5.61 11.30 13.21
N GLY A 801 4.50 10.87 12.60
CA GLY A 801 4.06 11.29 11.28
C GLY A 801 5.10 11.08 10.18
N ILE A 802 5.02 11.93 9.15
CA ILE A 802 5.93 11.92 8.00
C ILE A 802 7.36 12.31 8.42
N ASP A 803 7.52 13.24 9.36
CA ASP A 803 8.83 13.68 9.86
C ASP A 803 9.60 12.52 10.51
N GLY A 804 8.93 11.68 11.31
CA GLY A 804 9.53 10.50 11.92
C GLY A 804 9.98 9.45 10.90
N ALA A 805 9.19 9.26 9.82
CA ALA A 805 9.55 8.37 8.73
C ALA A 805 10.76 8.88 7.94
N MET A 806 10.78 10.17 7.60
CA MET A 806 11.91 10.80 6.90
C MET A 806 13.19 10.74 7.75
N LYS A 807 13.12 11.03 9.05
CA LYS A 807 14.24 10.86 10.00
C LYS A 807 14.81 9.45 9.95
N THR A 808 13.93 8.45 10.04
CA THR A 808 14.32 7.03 10.07
C THR A 808 14.98 6.60 8.76
N MET A 809 14.41 7.01 7.61
CA MET A 809 14.96 6.70 6.29
C MET A 809 16.32 7.38 6.08
N LEU A 810 16.46 8.66 6.45
CA LEU A 810 17.72 9.40 6.32
C LEU A 810 18.80 8.80 7.20
N LYS A 811 18.48 8.48 8.47
CA LYS A 811 19.39 7.84 9.40
C LYS A 811 19.86 6.48 8.87
N THR A 812 18.93 5.63 8.46
CA THR A 812 19.24 4.30 7.89
C THR A 812 20.14 4.42 6.66
N TYR A 813 19.84 5.36 5.76
CA TYR A 813 20.65 5.59 4.57
C TYR A 813 22.09 6.00 4.90
N LYS A 814 22.28 6.95 5.83
CA LYS A 814 23.61 7.40 6.26
C LYS A 814 24.38 6.26 6.95
N GLU A 815 23.72 5.47 7.79
CA GLU A 815 24.32 4.31 8.48
C GLU A 815 24.72 3.21 7.50
N GLU A 816 23.87 2.82 6.54
CA GLU A 816 24.22 1.79 5.55
C GLU A 816 25.39 2.24 4.69
N LYS A 817 25.39 3.51 4.25
CA LYS A 817 26.47 4.08 3.45
C LYS A 817 27.79 4.17 4.22
N SER A 818 27.78 4.54 5.50
CA SER A 818 29.00 4.62 6.32
C SER A 818 29.62 3.25 6.59
N HIS A 819 28.79 2.19 6.66
CA HIS A 819 29.26 0.80 6.72
C HIS A 819 29.67 0.22 5.35
N GLY A 820 29.57 0.99 4.26
CA GLY A 820 29.89 0.52 2.91
C GLY A 820 28.88 -0.50 2.36
N HIS A 821 27.67 -0.53 2.91
CA HIS A 821 26.59 -1.39 2.44
C HIS A 821 25.77 -0.69 1.36
N THR A 822 25.19 -1.48 0.44
CA THR A 822 24.19 -1.00 -0.51
C THR A 822 22.94 -0.55 0.26
N PRO A 823 22.52 0.72 0.16
CA PRO A 823 21.39 1.20 0.94
C PRO A 823 20.09 0.50 0.53
N LYS A 824 19.25 0.13 1.50
CA LYS A 824 17.92 -0.46 1.29
C LYS A 824 16.80 0.56 1.34
N ILE A 825 17.16 1.85 1.33
CA ILE A 825 16.22 2.95 1.30
C ILE A 825 15.86 3.26 -0.14
N ASP A 826 14.57 3.42 -0.38
CA ASP A 826 14.03 3.84 -1.65
C ASP A 826 14.00 5.40 -1.76
N PRO A 827 14.84 6.01 -2.63
CA PRO A 827 14.78 7.43 -2.96
C PRO A 827 13.40 7.99 -3.35
N HIS A 828 12.64 7.30 -4.18
CA HIS A 828 11.33 7.77 -4.64
C HIS A 828 10.32 7.80 -3.49
N LYS A 829 10.39 6.82 -2.60
CA LYS A 829 9.59 6.82 -1.36
C LYS A 829 9.95 8.01 -0.47
N PHE A 830 11.25 8.28 -0.29
CA PHE A 830 11.73 9.42 0.50
C PHE A 830 11.29 10.75 -0.11
N GLU A 831 11.47 10.90 -1.43
CA GLU A 831 11.06 12.09 -2.18
C GLU A 831 9.55 12.31 -2.11
N LYS A 832 8.74 11.23 -2.21
CA LYS A 832 7.29 11.32 -2.14
C LYS A 832 6.79 11.77 -0.78
N LEU A 833 7.46 11.41 0.32
CA LEU A 833 7.13 11.92 1.66
C LEU A 833 7.28 13.45 1.74
N ILE A 834 8.31 14.03 1.09
CA ILE A 834 8.49 15.49 1.05
C ILE A 834 7.41 16.14 0.19
N HIS A 835 7.13 15.58 -1.01
CA HIS A 835 6.01 16.03 -1.86
C HIS A 835 4.69 16.05 -1.09
N TYR A 836 4.34 14.90 -0.51
CA TYR A 836 3.10 14.73 0.23
C TYR A 836 3.04 15.65 1.45
N GLY A 837 4.17 15.85 2.14
CA GLY A 837 4.28 16.81 3.23
C GLY A 837 3.88 18.21 2.80
N ILE A 838 4.32 18.67 1.63
CA ILE A 838 3.93 19.97 1.06
C ILE A 838 2.47 19.95 0.59
N ASP A 839 2.10 19.00 -0.26
CA ASP A 839 0.77 18.91 -0.90
C ASP A 839 -0.38 18.83 0.12
N LYS A 840 -0.14 18.17 1.26
CA LYS A 840 -1.14 17.91 2.30
C LYS A 840 -0.89 18.66 3.60
N GLY A 841 0.13 19.52 3.66
CA GLY A 841 0.44 20.28 4.88
C GLY A 841 0.82 19.40 6.07
N LYS A 842 1.57 18.31 5.84
CA LYS A 842 1.99 17.38 6.88
C LYS A 842 3.47 17.53 7.20
N GLY A 843 3.83 17.32 8.47
CA GLY A 843 5.18 17.56 8.98
C GLY A 843 5.44 19.04 9.27
N SER A 844 6.58 19.35 9.91
CA SER A 844 6.92 20.74 10.18
C SER A 844 7.37 21.48 8.90
N PRO A 845 7.13 22.80 8.81
CA PRO A 845 7.63 23.61 7.71
C PRO A 845 9.13 23.47 7.54
N GLU A 846 9.91 23.56 8.62
CA GLU A 846 11.37 23.46 8.58
C GLU A 846 11.86 22.05 8.17
N SER A 847 11.14 21.00 8.60
CA SER A 847 11.46 19.61 8.25
C SER A 847 11.49 19.40 6.74
N LYS A 848 10.52 19.95 6.01
CA LYS A 848 10.38 19.75 4.55
C LYS A 848 11.63 20.19 3.79
N ILE A 849 12.14 21.40 4.08
CA ILE A 849 13.36 21.90 3.45
C ILE A 849 14.61 21.21 4.00
N TYR A 850 14.62 20.84 5.29
CA TYR A 850 15.75 20.14 5.91
C TYR A 850 15.98 18.80 5.22
N TYR A 851 14.94 17.96 5.09
CA TYR A 851 15.07 16.64 4.47
C TYR A 851 15.39 16.73 2.98
N LEU A 852 14.92 17.77 2.29
CA LEU A 852 15.28 18.03 0.91
C LEU A 852 16.77 18.38 0.76
N ILE A 853 17.30 19.28 1.59
CA ILE A 853 18.73 19.65 1.63
C ILE A 853 19.58 18.44 2.00
N GLN A 854 19.23 17.74 3.08
CA GLN A 854 19.96 16.57 3.57
C GLN A 854 19.97 15.43 2.55
N GLY A 855 18.81 15.12 1.96
CA GLY A 855 18.65 14.07 0.96
C GLY A 855 19.53 14.30 -0.27
N VAL A 856 19.61 15.55 -0.74
CA VAL A 856 20.50 15.91 -1.85
C VAL A 856 21.97 15.89 -1.44
N ALA A 857 22.31 16.47 -0.29
CA ALA A 857 23.70 16.53 0.19
C ALA A 857 24.31 15.14 0.44
N CYS A 858 23.54 14.20 0.97
CA CYS A 858 23.99 12.83 1.23
C CYS A 858 23.96 11.94 -0.02
N GLY A 859 23.33 12.38 -1.11
CA GLY A 859 23.19 11.65 -2.36
C GLY A 859 22.04 10.63 -2.40
N LEU A 860 21.10 10.71 -1.45
CA LEU A 860 19.83 9.96 -1.50
C LEU A 860 18.92 10.49 -2.61
N LEU A 861 18.91 11.81 -2.82
CA LEU A 861 18.18 12.50 -3.88
C LEU A 861 19.15 13.10 -4.91
N PRO A 862 18.80 13.10 -6.21
CA PRO A 862 19.55 13.84 -7.22
C PRO A 862 19.50 15.36 -6.99
N TRP A 863 20.56 16.06 -7.40
CA TRP A 863 20.63 17.53 -7.34
C TRP A 863 19.45 18.22 -8.04
N GLY A 864 19.10 17.76 -9.24
CA GLY A 864 17.98 18.29 -10.02
C GLY A 864 16.63 18.25 -9.30
N THR A 865 16.48 17.46 -8.23
CA THR A 865 15.26 17.43 -7.41
C THR A 865 14.96 18.81 -6.79
N LEU A 866 15.98 19.59 -6.40
CA LEU A 866 15.78 20.94 -5.85
C LEU A 866 15.03 21.87 -6.82
N SER A 867 15.44 21.86 -8.09
CA SER A 867 14.80 22.68 -9.12
C SER A 867 13.38 22.20 -9.44
N LYS A 868 13.14 20.89 -9.41
CA LYS A 868 11.79 20.31 -9.64
C LYS A 868 10.84 20.75 -8.54
N PHE A 869 11.23 20.57 -7.29
CA PHE A 869 10.47 21.01 -6.13
C PHE A 869 10.21 22.52 -6.16
N SER A 870 11.25 23.31 -6.48
CA SER A 870 11.08 24.75 -6.63
C SER A 870 10.08 25.11 -7.72
N SER A 871 10.07 24.42 -8.87
CA SER A 871 9.08 24.71 -9.93
C SER A 871 7.64 24.29 -9.58
N GLN A 872 7.48 23.21 -8.80
CA GLN A 872 6.17 22.60 -8.54
C GLN A 872 5.46 23.18 -7.32
N HIS A 873 6.22 23.61 -6.31
CA HIS A 873 5.67 23.94 -4.98
C HIS A 873 5.92 25.39 -4.53
N ILE A 874 6.34 26.27 -5.44
CA ILE A 874 6.72 27.66 -5.05
C ILE A 874 5.56 28.48 -4.51
N ASN A 875 4.32 28.14 -4.85
CA ASN A 875 3.13 28.88 -4.42
C ASN A 875 2.57 28.31 -3.11
N GLU A 876 2.72 27.00 -2.89
CA GLU A 876 2.25 26.23 -1.73
C GLU A 876 3.26 26.30 -0.59
N TYR A 877 4.55 26.27 -0.90
CA TYR A 877 5.65 26.28 0.06
C TYR A 877 6.70 27.33 -0.34
N PRO A 878 6.45 28.63 -0.05
CA PRO A 878 7.20 29.76 -0.59
C PRO A 878 8.69 29.77 -0.24
N ILE A 879 9.06 29.06 0.83
CA ILE A 879 10.44 28.99 1.31
C ILE A 879 11.37 28.23 0.35
N ILE A 880 10.80 27.42 -0.55
CA ILE A 880 11.55 26.71 -1.57
C ILE A 880 12.22 27.63 -2.59
N ASP A 881 11.78 28.89 -2.67
CA ASP A 881 12.42 29.92 -3.51
C ASP A 881 13.85 30.23 -3.02
N LEU A 882 14.28 29.69 -1.85
CA LEU A 882 15.69 29.64 -1.44
C LEU A 882 16.58 29.10 -2.58
N PHE A 883 16.15 28.03 -3.26
CA PHE A 883 16.94 27.41 -4.34
C PHE A 883 16.94 28.25 -5.63
N GLY A 884 15.99 29.18 -5.78
CA GLY A 884 15.96 30.18 -6.86
C GLY A 884 16.63 31.51 -6.49
N SER A 885 17.08 31.65 -5.23
CA SER A 885 17.60 32.90 -4.66
C SER A 885 19.11 33.01 -4.75
N ASP A 886 19.62 34.24 -4.73
CA ASP A 886 21.06 34.45 -4.71
C ASP A 886 21.58 34.19 -3.28
N THR A 887 22.69 33.49 -3.18
CA THR A 887 23.40 33.25 -1.92
C THR A 887 24.13 34.50 -1.45
N LYS A 888 24.80 34.44 -0.29
CA LYS A 888 25.69 35.51 0.20
C LYS A 888 26.83 35.84 -0.79
N ARG A 889 27.08 34.97 -1.77
CA ARG A 889 28.07 35.16 -2.85
C ARG A 889 27.50 35.92 -4.06
N GLY A 890 26.21 36.23 -4.07
CA GLY A 890 25.53 36.89 -5.21
C GLY A 890 25.19 35.96 -6.37
N GLU A 891 25.31 34.64 -6.17
CA GLU A 891 25.07 33.61 -7.17
C GLU A 891 24.01 32.62 -6.70
N ARG A 892 23.33 31.94 -7.63
CA ARG A 892 22.38 30.85 -7.28
C ARG A 892 23.07 29.75 -6.46
N PRO A 893 22.33 29.01 -5.61
CA PRO A 893 22.95 28.05 -4.71
C PRO A 893 23.61 26.92 -5.49
N THR A 894 24.87 26.66 -5.14
CA THR A 894 25.70 25.60 -5.69
C THR A 894 25.59 24.32 -4.84
N LYS A 895 26.15 23.21 -5.34
CA LYS A 895 26.28 21.97 -4.55
C LYS A 895 27.10 22.22 -3.28
N GLY A 896 28.12 23.08 -3.34
CA GLY A 896 28.86 23.55 -2.18
C GLY A 896 27.97 24.21 -1.13
N ASP A 897 27.06 25.10 -1.52
CA ASP A 897 26.13 25.76 -0.59
C ASP A 897 25.18 24.76 0.07
N ILE A 898 24.64 23.81 -0.68
CA ILE A 898 23.75 22.77 -0.12
C ILE A 898 24.50 21.88 0.86
N LYS A 899 25.75 21.51 0.56
CA LYS A 899 26.61 20.77 1.49
C LYS A 899 26.91 21.57 2.74
N GLU A 900 27.14 22.88 2.61
CA GLU A 900 27.33 23.78 3.75
C GLU A 900 26.07 23.85 4.62
N TRP A 901 24.90 24.01 4.01
CA TRP A 901 23.64 24.05 4.73
C TRP A 901 23.32 22.72 5.41
N ALA A 902 23.64 21.59 4.75
CA ALA A 902 23.45 20.27 5.32
C ALA A 902 24.33 19.99 6.55
N LYS A 903 25.40 20.77 6.80
CA LYS A 903 26.19 20.64 8.04
C LYS A 903 25.38 20.99 9.28
N MET A 904 24.33 21.80 9.13
CA MET A 904 23.45 22.15 10.24
C MET A 904 22.65 20.93 10.68
N ASP A 905 22.85 20.54 11.94
CA ASP A 905 22.17 19.40 12.57
C ASP A 905 22.30 18.09 11.78
N TRP A 906 23.44 17.87 11.11
CA TRP A 906 23.70 16.69 10.29
C TRP A 906 23.56 15.38 11.07
N ASP A 907 24.02 15.36 12.32
CA ASP A 907 24.03 14.23 13.23
C ASP A 907 22.64 13.90 13.82
N LEU A 908 21.76 14.89 13.90
CA LEU A 908 20.41 14.72 14.45
C LEU A 908 19.46 14.02 13.47
N ASN A 909 19.72 14.13 12.16
CA ASN A 909 18.85 13.63 11.08
C ASN A 909 17.42 14.19 11.13
N GLU A 910 17.23 15.32 11.80
CA GLU A 910 16.01 16.11 11.90
C GLU A 910 16.42 17.59 12.10
N PRO A 911 15.57 18.58 11.78
CA PRO A 911 15.90 19.98 12.05
C PRO A 911 16.09 20.18 13.55
N GLY A 912 17.24 20.74 13.93
CA GLY A 912 17.58 21.08 15.30
C GLY A 912 17.71 22.59 15.49
N ALA A 913 18.30 22.98 16.63
CA ALA A 913 18.42 24.39 16.99
C ALA A 913 19.24 25.22 15.98
N ALA A 914 20.25 24.63 15.34
CA ALA A 914 21.07 25.32 14.35
C ALA A 914 20.28 25.60 13.08
N PHE A 915 19.54 24.60 12.59
CA PHE A 915 18.70 24.72 11.42
C PHE A 915 17.55 25.69 11.63
N HIS A 916 16.84 25.61 12.77
CA HIS A 916 15.78 26.55 13.11
C HIS A 916 16.30 27.99 13.19
N LYS A 917 17.45 28.21 13.84
CA LYS A 917 18.08 29.53 13.87
C LYS A 917 18.35 30.05 12.45
N TRP A 918 18.96 29.23 11.59
CA TRP A 918 19.26 29.59 10.21
C TRP A 918 17.99 29.90 9.39
N TRP A 919 16.92 29.13 9.57
CA TRP A 919 15.62 29.39 8.95
C TRP A 919 15.09 30.79 9.27
N TYR A 920 15.02 31.14 10.57
CA TYR A 920 14.46 32.42 11.00
C TYR A 920 15.41 33.60 10.80
N THR A 921 16.73 33.41 10.78
CA THR A 921 17.70 34.53 10.67
C THR A 921 18.22 34.78 9.27
N ASP A 922 18.34 33.74 8.45
CA ASP A 922 18.82 33.86 7.08
C ASP A 922 17.67 33.65 6.08
N ILE A 923 16.99 32.49 6.08
CA ILE A 923 16.07 32.13 4.97
C ILE A 923 14.88 33.09 4.83
N LEU A 924 14.14 33.36 5.91
CA LEU A 924 12.97 34.24 5.87
C LEU A 924 13.31 35.71 5.51
N HIS A 925 14.58 36.07 5.57
CA HIS A 925 15.09 37.40 5.29
C HIS A 925 15.67 37.54 3.88
N ILE A 926 15.72 36.46 3.10
CA ILE A 926 16.09 36.51 1.69
C ILE A 926 15.00 37.27 0.92
N PRO A 927 15.32 38.37 0.21
CA PRO A 927 14.31 39.21 -0.44
C PRO A 927 13.35 38.46 -1.37
N LYS A 928 13.83 37.47 -2.13
CA LYS A 928 13.02 36.61 -3.01
C LYS A 928 12.04 35.74 -2.21
N VAL A 929 12.54 35.02 -1.20
CA VAL A 929 11.71 34.19 -0.30
C VAL A 929 10.66 35.05 0.38
N TYR A 930 11.08 36.20 0.92
CA TYR A 930 10.18 37.15 1.56
C TYR A 930 9.07 37.63 0.61
N GLN A 931 9.41 38.10 -0.60
CA GLN A 931 8.42 38.50 -1.60
C GLN A 931 7.47 37.35 -1.97
N ARG A 932 7.98 36.11 -1.99
CA ARG A 932 7.17 34.92 -2.28
C ARG A 932 6.20 34.61 -1.15
N VAL A 933 6.64 34.72 0.11
CA VAL A 933 5.77 34.59 1.30
C VAL A 933 4.61 35.59 1.21
N GLY A 934 4.88 36.85 0.87
CA GLY A 934 3.83 37.85 0.67
C GLY A 934 2.78 37.44 -0.36
N LYS A 935 3.21 36.91 -1.51
CA LYS A 935 2.32 36.42 -2.58
C LYS A 935 1.53 35.16 -2.16
N ALA A 936 2.21 34.20 -1.54
CA ALA A 936 1.61 32.94 -1.11
C ALA A 936 0.52 33.18 -0.06
N LEU A 937 0.80 34.02 0.94
CA LEU A 937 -0.18 34.40 1.95
C LEU A 937 -1.37 35.16 1.35
N GLN A 938 -1.15 36.07 0.38
CA GLN A 938 -2.24 36.78 -0.30
C GLN A 938 -3.19 35.86 -1.08
N GLN A 939 -2.69 34.72 -1.58
CA GLN A 939 -3.51 33.72 -2.28
C GLN A 939 -4.36 32.90 -1.30
N GLY A 940 -3.83 32.58 -0.12
CA GLY A 940 -4.56 32.16 1.09
C GLY A 940 -5.24 30.78 1.07
N VAL A 941 -5.98 30.43 0.00
CA VAL A 941 -6.84 29.24 -0.09
C VAL A 941 -6.05 27.96 -0.41
N GLY A 942 -4.90 28.09 -1.08
CA GLY A 942 -4.00 26.97 -1.40
C GLY A 942 -2.90 26.74 -0.35
N GLN A 943 -2.84 27.56 0.69
CA GLN A 943 -1.85 27.45 1.75
C GLN A 943 -2.36 26.52 2.85
N ASP A 944 -1.57 25.53 3.23
CA ASP A 944 -1.91 24.77 4.42
C ASP A 944 -1.72 25.63 5.69
N HIS A 945 -2.68 25.48 6.60
CA HIS A 945 -2.79 26.25 7.82
C HIS A 945 -1.71 25.96 8.87
N ASP A 946 -1.13 24.76 8.89
CA ASP A 946 -0.01 24.43 9.79
C ASP A 946 1.30 24.99 9.21
N ASP A 947 1.44 24.95 7.89
CA ASP A 947 2.57 25.49 7.15
C ASP A 947 2.73 27.00 7.26
N ALA A 948 1.61 27.72 7.15
CA ALA A 948 1.58 29.17 7.29
C ALA A 948 2.28 29.65 8.58
N THR A 949 2.24 28.87 9.67
CA THR A 949 2.92 29.18 10.94
C THR A 949 4.41 29.49 10.76
N GLY A 950 5.10 28.81 9.85
CA GLY A 950 6.55 28.93 9.68
C GLY A 950 7.02 30.24 9.04
N TRP A 951 6.11 31.00 8.41
CA TRP A 951 6.45 32.25 7.70
C TRP A 951 5.43 33.38 7.86
N PHE A 952 4.33 33.18 8.60
CA PHE A 952 3.29 34.21 8.78
C PHE A 952 3.87 35.52 9.32
N GLY A 953 4.79 35.42 10.30
CA GLY A 953 5.45 36.58 10.91
C GLY A 953 6.34 37.37 9.95
N ALA A 954 6.75 36.78 8.82
CA ALA A 954 7.52 37.44 7.77
C ALA A 954 6.63 38.14 6.73
N GLY A 955 5.31 38.24 6.93
CA GLY A 955 4.42 39.07 6.11
C GLY A 955 4.63 40.57 6.36
N ASP A 956 4.11 41.42 5.47
CA ASP A 956 4.07 42.87 5.68
C ASP A 956 2.64 43.35 5.95
N MET A 957 2.52 44.64 6.27
CA MET A 957 1.24 45.29 6.54
C MET A 957 0.21 45.09 5.42
N ASN A 958 0.62 45.23 4.17
CA ASN A 958 -0.27 45.11 3.01
C ASN A 958 -0.73 43.66 2.80
N THR A 959 0.15 42.71 3.04
CA THR A 959 -0.19 41.29 2.98
C THR A 959 -1.14 40.92 4.11
N MET A 960 -0.94 41.39 5.36
CA MET A 960 -1.89 41.17 6.46
C MET A 960 -3.28 41.77 6.19
N LYS A 961 -3.32 43.00 5.68
CA LYS A 961 -4.58 43.63 5.24
C LYS A 961 -5.28 42.79 4.17
N SER A 962 -4.54 42.26 3.21
CA SER A 962 -5.09 41.46 2.11
C SER A 962 -5.61 40.10 2.57
N ILE A 963 -4.88 39.40 3.45
CA ILE A 963 -5.29 38.08 3.98
C ILE A 963 -6.59 38.19 4.78
N LEU A 964 -6.72 39.27 5.55
CA LEU A 964 -7.88 39.50 6.39
C LEU A 964 -9.09 40.05 5.62
N GLN A 965 -8.96 40.38 4.33
CA GLN A 965 -10.11 40.72 3.50
C GLN A 965 -10.89 39.45 3.11
N GLU A 966 -12.16 39.41 3.46
CA GLU A 966 -13.15 38.45 3.00
C GLU A 966 -13.58 38.80 1.56
N ASN A 967 -13.61 37.78 0.70
CA ASN A 967 -14.15 37.88 -0.65
C ASN A 967 -15.53 37.20 -0.71
N ALA A 968 -16.15 37.11 -1.89
CA ALA A 968 -17.45 36.45 -2.07
C ALA A 968 -17.45 34.96 -1.65
N GLN A 969 -16.28 34.33 -1.51
CA GLN A 969 -16.08 32.93 -1.09
C GLN A 969 -15.75 32.80 0.40
N GLY A 970 -15.67 33.92 1.15
CA GLY A 970 -15.34 33.95 2.58
C GLY A 970 -13.94 34.51 2.87
N ALA A 971 -13.39 34.21 4.05
CA ALA A 971 -12.04 34.63 4.42
C ALA A 971 -11.00 33.97 3.49
N ARG A 972 -10.05 34.76 2.96
CA ARG A 972 -8.99 34.24 2.08
C ARG A 972 -8.11 33.19 2.76
N MET A 973 -7.89 33.34 4.06
CA MET A 973 -7.26 32.33 4.89
C MET A 973 -8.28 31.80 5.89
N PRO A 974 -8.40 30.47 6.06
CA PRO A 974 -9.31 29.91 7.05
C PRO A 974 -8.96 30.39 8.47
N PRO A 975 -9.94 30.47 9.39
CA PRO A 975 -9.70 30.89 10.77
C PRO A 975 -8.59 30.10 11.47
N THR A 976 -8.46 28.81 11.16
CA THR A 976 -7.38 27.95 11.69
C THR A 976 -5.99 28.41 11.25
N GLY A 977 -5.85 28.87 10.00
CA GLY A 977 -4.60 29.46 9.51
C GLY A 977 -4.28 30.77 10.22
N LEU A 978 -5.29 31.59 10.51
CA LEU A 978 -5.11 32.84 11.27
C LEU A 978 -4.75 32.58 12.75
N GLN A 979 -5.33 31.55 13.37
CA GLN A 979 -4.96 31.12 14.73
C GLN A 979 -3.49 30.70 14.78
N ASN A 980 -3.10 29.78 13.89
CA ASN A 980 -1.72 29.29 13.78
C ASN A 980 -0.74 30.43 13.41
N GLY A 981 -1.14 31.37 12.55
CA GLY A 981 -0.36 32.55 12.20
C GLY A 981 0.04 33.42 13.40
N THR A 982 -0.77 33.46 14.47
CA THR A 982 -0.40 34.16 15.71
C THR A 982 0.75 33.51 16.47
N VAL A 983 0.86 32.18 16.41
CA VAL A 983 2.03 31.44 16.92
C VAL A 983 3.25 31.80 16.07
N GLY A 984 3.09 31.85 14.75
CA GLY A 984 4.12 32.25 13.80
C GLY A 984 4.65 33.67 14.01
N PHE A 985 3.77 34.64 14.33
CA PHE A 985 4.18 36.00 14.69
C PHE A 985 5.08 36.03 15.92
N LEU A 986 4.66 35.40 17.03
CA LEU A 986 5.47 35.40 18.24
C LEU A 986 6.81 34.69 17.99
N GLN A 987 6.79 33.53 17.33
CA GLN A 987 8.00 32.78 17.03
C GLN A 987 8.99 33.59 16.20
N TYR A 988 8.52 34.31 15.18
CA TYR A 988 9.35 35.18 14.38
C TYR A 988 9.95 36.33 15.21
N LEU A 989 9.15 36.96 16.08
CA LEU A 989 9.62 37.99 17.00
C LEU A 989 10.69 37.45 17.95
N ASP A 990 10.44 36.32 18.62
CA ASP A 990 11.36 35.73 19.60
C ASP A 990 12.72 35.43 18.95
N ASN A 991 12.72 34.84 17.74
CA ASN A 991 13.95 34.56 17.00
C ASN A 991 14.67 35.85 16.54
N MET A 992 13.92 36.86 16.09
CA MET A 992 14.49 38.15 15.72
C MET A 992 15.11 38.87 16.92
N ILE A 993 14.49 38.82 18.11
CA ILE A 993 15.02 39.40 19.34
C ILE A 993 16.29 38.68 19.79
N GLU A 994 16.28 37.35 19.78
CA GLU A 994 17.41 36.54 20.23
C GLU A 994 18.62 36.68 19.33
N PHE A 995 18.41 36.46 18.03
CA PHE A 995 19.45 36.29 17.04
C PHE A 995 19.56 37.47 16.06
N GLY A 996 18.89 38.58 16.32
CA GLY A 996 18.87 39.76 15.44
C GLY A 996 20.24 40.34 15.08
N ASP A 997 21.24 40.15 15.95
CA ASP A 997 22.62 40.58 15.68
C ASP A 997 23.29 39.77 14.56
N GLU A 998 22.72 38.61 14.21
CA GLU A 998 23.23 37.68 13.22
C GLU A 998 22.45 37.71 11.90
N LEU A 999 21.48 38.62 11.74
CA LEU A 999 20.73 38.80 10.50
C LEU A 999 21.71 39.13 9.36
N GLY A 1000 21.67 38.32 8.29
CA GLY A 1000 22.62 38.38 7.17
C GLY A 1000 22.60 39.65 6.31
N THR A 1001 21.80 40.67 6.66
CA THR A 1001 21.67 41.93 5.92
C THR A 1001 21.80 43.13 6.88
N GLU A 1002 22.89 43.90 6.73
CA GLU A 1002 23.09 45.26 7.28
C GLU A 1002 23.26 45.45 8.81
N GLY A 1003 23.50 44.40 9.59
CA GLY A 1003 23.75 44.54 11.04
C GLY A 1003 22.54 45.12 11.80
N GLU A 1004 22.76 45.97 12.82
CA GLU A 1004 21.68 46.54 13.63
C GLU A 1004 20.61 47.30 12.81
N ALA A 1005 21.01 47.95 11.72
CA ALA A 1005 20.08 48.71 10.87
C ALA A 1005 19.08 47.79 10.16
N GLY A 1006 19.51 46.60 9.74
CA GLY A 1006 18.65 45.58 9.15
C GLY A 1006 17.65 45.06 10.17
N MET A 1007 18.09 44.76 11.40
CA MET A 1007 17.22 44.34 12.50
C MET A 1007 16.11 45.36 12.78
N TYR A 1008 16.43 46.65 12.83
CA TYR A 1008 15.43 47.69 13.08
C TYR A 1008 14.39 47.79 11.96
N GLN A 1009 14.80 47.61 10.70
CA GLN A 1009 13.86 47.60 9.58
C GLN A 1009 12.91 46.40 9.66
N GLN A 1010 13.42 45.21 9.97
CA GLN A 1010 12.60 44.01 10.11
C GLN A 1010 11.65 44.11 11.31
N PHE A 1011 12.13 44.66 12.44
CA PHE A 1011 11.28 44.92 13.59
C PHE A 1011 10.17 45.92 13.27
N ALA A 1012 10.48 47.05 12.64
CA ALA A 1012 9.47 48.04 12.26
C ALA A 1012 8.39 47.42 11.37
N ARG A 1013 8.80 46.61 10.41
CA ARG A 1013 7.93 45.93 9.47
C ARG A 1013 7.05 44.86 10.14
N PHE A 1014 7.64 44.05 11.01
CA PHE A 1014 6.92 43.10 11.86
C PHE A 1014 5.85 43.80 12.69
N VAL A 1015 6.20 44.90 13.36
CA VAL A 1015 5.26 45.67 14.19
C VAL A 1015 4.12 46.23 13.34
N GLY A 1016 4.41 46.79 12.16
CA GLY A 1016 3.37 47.26 11.23
C GLY A 1016 2.42 46.16 10.80
N ALA A 1017 2.95 44.99 10.42
CA ALA A 1017 2.16 43.82 10.04
C ALA A 1017 1.26 43.34 11.20
N PHE A 1018 1.83 43.20 12.39
CA PHE A 1018 1.12 42.75 13.57
C PHE A 1018 0.06 43.76 14.05
N MET A 1019 0.35 45.08 14.03
CA MET A 1019 -0.64 46.10 14.43
C MET A 1019 -1.87 46.08 13.53
N VAL A 1020 -1.68 45.98 12.21
CA VAL A 1020 -2.82 45.89 11.29
C VAL A 1020 -3.56 44.57 11.48
N PHE A 1021 -2.86 43.45 11.65
CA PHE A 1021 -3.49 42.15 11.92
C PHE A 1021 -4.34 42.18 13.20
N ASP A 1022 -3.75 42.62 14.31
CA ASP A 1022 -4.40 42.67 15.62
C ASP A 1022 -5.51 43.73 15.68
N GLY A 1023 -5.30 44.89 15.06
CA GLY A 1023 -6.26 45.98 14.96
C GLY A 1023 -7.50 45.60 14.16
N ILE A 1024 -7.32 44.93 13.01
CA ILE A 1024 -8.41 44.39 12.21
C ILE A 1024 -9.11 43.28 12.99
N THR A 1025 -8.41 42.22 13.40
CA THR A 1025 -9.07 41.06 14.00
C THR A 1025 -9.84 41.34 15.30
N ASN A 1026 -9.47 42.39 16.05
CA ASN A 1026 -10.19 42.87 17.24
C ASN A 1026 -11.10 44.07 17.01
N ASN A 1027 -11.39 44.43 15.77
CA ASN A 1027 -12.33 45.50 15.42
C ASN A 1027 -11.93 46.92 15.88
N ARG A 1028 -10.63 47.18 16.04
CA ARG A 1028 -10.07 48.53 16.29
C ARG A 1028 -9.86 49.34 15.01
N VAL A 1029 -9.57 48.65 13.91
CA VAL A 1029 -9.26 49.24 12.59
C VAL A 1029 -10.29 48.76 11.58
N TYR A 1030 -10.76 49.64 10.70
CA TYR A 1030 -11.80 49.33 9.71
C TYR A 1030 -13.10 48.83 10.33
N ALA A 1031 -13.49 49.32 11.51
CA ALA A 1031 -14.61 48.77 12.28
C ALA A 1031 -15.94 48.68 11.51
N ASP A 1032 -16.18 49.64 10.60
CA ASP A 1032 -17.38 49.71 9.77
C ASP A 1032 -17.29 48.89 8.48
N ASP A 1033 -16.10 48.38 8.11
CA ASP A 1033 -15.89 47.62 6.89
C ASP A 1033 -16.07 46.12 7.14
N ARG A 1034 -17.26 45.63 6.78
CA ARG A 1034 -17.64 44.21 6.91
C ARG A 1034 -16.86 43.26 6.01
N ARG A 1035 -16.01 43.78 5.11
CA ARG A 1035 -15.16 42.95 4.25
C ARG A 1035 -13.96 42.39 5.01
N TYR A 1036 -13.77 42.68 6.29
CA TYR A 1036 -12.63 42.17 7.05
C TYR A 1036 -13.03 41.10 8.05
N PHE A 1037 -12.18 40.07 8.16
CA PHE A 1037 -12.31 39.00 9.13
C PHE A 1037 -12.20 39.54 10.57
N ARG A 1038 -13.08 39.02 11.43
CA ARG A 1038 -13.15 39.32 12.87
C ARG A 1038 -13.35 38.03 13.66
N TRP A 1039 -12.73 37.96 14.84
CA TRP A 1039 -12.96 36.85 15.76
C TRP A 1039 -14.39 36.91 16.35
N ARG A 1040 -15.15 35.81 16.28
CA ARG A 1040 -16.56 35.76 16.73
C ARG A 1040 -16.76 35.39 18.21
N GLY A 1041 -15.72 34.89 18.88
CA GLY A 1041 -15.75 34.52 20.30
C GLY A 1041 -14.38 34.09 20.82
N MET A 1042 -14.25 33.76 22.11
CA MET A 1042 -12.99 33.27 22.70
C MET A 1042 -12.74 31.78 22.46
N GLU A 1043 -13.81 30.99 22.32
CA GLU A 1043 -13.74 29.53 22.17
C GLU A 1043 -13.18 29.10 20.80
N GLU A 1044 -13.29 29.95 19.78
CA GLU A 1044 -12.75 29.76 18.43
C GLU A 1044 -11.30 30.28 18.28
N ARG A 1045 -10.54 30.47 19.36
CA ARG A 1045 -9.21 31.13 19.32
C ARG A 1045 -8.06 30.23 19.78
N GLU A 1046 -8.25 28.93 19.83
CA GLU A 1046 -7.17 28.01 20.18
C GLU A 1046 -6.40 27.59 18.92
N PRO A 1047 -5.09 27.86 18.82
CA PRO A 1047 -4.26 27.38 17.71
C PRO A 1047 -4.16 25.86 17.71
N ARG A 1048 -4.29 25.26 16.52
CA ARG A 1048 -4.18 23.80 16.33
C ARG A 1048 -2.74 23.32 16.47
N SER A 1049 -1.76 24.11 16.01
CA SER A 1049 -0.37 23.68 15.88
C SER A 1049 0.57 24.29 16.93
N THR A 1050 0.20 24.19 18.21
CA THR A 1050 1.13 24.57 19.31
C THR A 1050 2.21 23.52 19.54
N TYR A 1051 1.98 22.27 19.11
CA TYR A 1051 2.87 21.14 19.36
C TYR A 1051 4.18 21.22 18.56
N ILE A 1052 4.12 21.67 17.30
CA ILE A 1052 5.31 21.77 16.42
C ILE A 1052 6.36 22.73 17.01
N TYR A 1053 5.92 23.76 17.74
CA TYR A 1053 6.79 24.81 18.25
C TYR A 1053 6.86 24.88 19.78
N GLY A 1054 6.20 23.96 20.49
CA GLY A 1054 6.14 23.94 21.94
C GLY A 1054 7.49 23.77 22.66
N GLY A 1055 8.54 23.42 21.91
CA GLY A 1055 9.93 23.36 22.37
C GLY A 1055 10.71 24.67 22.24
N SER A 1056 10.22 25.66 21.47
CA SER A 1056 10.87 26.97 21.34
C SER A 1056 10.64 27.77 22.62
N TYR A 1057 11.72 28.06 23.34
CA TYR A 1057 11.72 28.79 24.61
C TYR A 1057 10.84 28.19 25.72
N GLY A 1058 10.43 26.91 25.62
CA GLY A 1058 9.68 26.21 26.69
C GLY A 1058 8.16 26.45 26.72
N ARG A 1059 7.60 27.07 25.68
CA ARG A 1059 6.15 27.35 25.58
C ARG A 1059 5.37 26.15 25.01
N GLY A 1060 5.25 25.03 25.74
CA GLY A 1060 4.29 23.97 25.33
C GLY A 1060 4.60 22.52 25.72
N MET A 1061 5.86 22.16 25.96
CA MET A 1061 6.23 20.83 26.49
C MET A 1061 6.39 20.92 28.02
N ASP A 1062 5.53 20.23 28.78
CA ASP A 1062 5.58 20.05 30.24
C ASP A 1062 5.55 21.27 31.18
N ALA A 1063 5.48 22.51 30.70
CA ALA A 1063 5.07 23.68 31.50
C ALA A 1063 3.55 23.67 31.83
N THR A 1064 3.02 22.50 32.18
CA THR A 1064 1.59 22.19 32.38
C THR A 1064 0.89 23.06 33.42
N ASN A 1065 1.63 23.75 34.30
CA ASN A 1065 1.06 24.61 35.33
C ASN A 1065 1.04 26.12 35.00
N LEU A 1066 1.83 26.61 34.03
CA LEU A 1066 1.76 28.03 33.61
C LEU A 1066 0.78 28.21 32.45
N ALA A 1067 0.83 27.29 31.48
CA ALA A 1067 0.11 27.40 30.23
C ALA A 1067 -1.38 27.00 30.32
N LYS A 1068 -1.80 26.30 31.38
CA LYS A 1068 -3.22 25.95 31.60
C LYS A 1068 -4.05 27.13 32.12
N ASP A 1069 -3.43 28.06 32.85
CA ASP A 1069 -4.13 29.13 33.57
C ASP A 1069 -3.86 30.55 33.00
N GLY A 1070 -3.10 30.67 31.90
CA GLY A 1070 -2.71 31.99 31.34
C GLY A 1070 -1.80 32.79 32.28
N GLY A 1071 -0.92 32.10 33.01
CA GLY A 1071 -0.07 32.71 34.03
C GLY A 1071 1.03 33.60 33.46
N LYS A 1072 1.41 34.63 34.22
CA LYS A 1072 2.58 35.46 33.91
C LYS A 1072 3.88 34.70 34.19
N THR A 1073 4.90 34.89 33.35
CA THR A 1073 6.26 34.43 33.61
C THR A 1073 6.85 35.15 34.81
N ASP A 1074 8.00 34.68 35.31
CA ASP A 1074 8.72 35.34 36.39
C ASP A 1074 9.18 36.77 35.99
N ALA A 1075 9.27 37.05 34.68
CA ALA A 1075 9.55 38.37 34.12
C ALA A 1075 8.28 39.23 33.92
N GLY A 1076 7.09 38.68 34.19
CA GLY A 1076 5.80 39.38 34.18
C GLY A 1076 4.99 39.25 32.89
N PHE A 1077 5.41 38.41 31.94
CA PHE A 1077 4.82 38.28 30.61
C PHE A 1077 3.76 37.20 30.52
N THR A 1078 2.70 37.46 29.76
CA THR A 1078 1.66 36.48 29.48
C THR A 1078 2.28 35.27 28.78
N SER A 1079 1.92 34.06 29.20
CA SER A 1079 2.35 32.82 28.55
C SER A 1079 1.18 31.84 28.53
N GLY A 1080 0.93 31.22 27.37
CA GLY A 1080 -0.25 30.35 27.26
C GLY A 1080 -0.42 29.72 25.88
N LYS A 1081 -1.43 28.85 25.78
CA LYS A 1081 -1.72 28.07 24.57
C LYS A 1081 -2.77 28.71 23.66
N ARG A 1082 -3.47 29.76 24.08
CA ARG A 1082 -4.54 30.39 23.28
C ARG A 1082 -3.99 31.52 22.43
N THR A 1083 -4.61 31.80 21.27
CA THR A 1083 -4.22 32.94 20.41
C THR A 1083 -4.19 34.26 21.18
N ILE A 1084 -5.11 34.46 22.13
CA ILE A 1084 -5.11 35.67 22.97
C ILE A 1084 -3.85 35.78 23.83
N ASP A 1085 -3.30 34.67 24.32
CA ASP A 1085 -2.09 34.66 25.15
C ASP A 1085 -0.87 35.02 24.30
N TYR A 1086 -0.77 34.46 23.09
CA TYR A 1086 0.29 34.80 22.12
C TYR A 1086 0.21 36.28 21.71
N VAL A 1087 -0.98 36.75 21.35
CA VAL A 1087 -1.21 38.16 21.00
C VAL A 1087 -0.87 39.09 22.17
N ASN A 1088 -1.28 38.75 23.39
CA ASN A 1088 -0.98 39.55 24.59
C ASN A 1088 0.53 39.57 24.87
N THR A 1089 1.23 38.45 24.70
CA THR A 1089 2.70 38.42 24.81
C THR A 1089 3.33 39.40 23.82
N ILE A 1090 2.93 39.35 22.55
CA ILE A 1090 3.47 40.23 21.51
C ILE A 1090 3.17 41.70 21.87
N LYS A 1091 1.97 42.02 22.37
CA LYS A 1091 1.59 43.37 22.82
C LYS A 1091 2.44 43.85 23.99
N GLU A 1092 2.67 43.00 24.99
CA GLU A 1092 3.51 43.33 26.13
C GLU A 1092 4.97 43.56 25.69
N TYR A 1093 5.47 42.76 24.73
CA TYR A 1093 6.79 42.92 24.13
C TYR A 1093 6.92 44.23 23.37
N ILE A 1094 6.03 44.48 22.41
CA ILE A 1094 6.05 45.69 21.58
C ILE A 1094 5.79 46.94 22.44
N GLY A 1095 4.90 46.86 23.42
CA GLY A 1095 4.55 47.97 24.32
C GLY A 1095 5.74 48.53 25.11
N MET A 1096 6.77 47.74 25.38
CA MET A 1096 7.99 48.24 26.02
C MET A 1096 8.79 49.21 25.15
N PHE A 1097 8.62 49.18 23.83
CA PHE A 1097 9.29 50.14 22.95
C PHE A 1097 8.78 51.57 23.23
N ASP A 1098 7.47 51.73 23.37
CA ASP A 1098 6.85 52.99 23.77
C ASP A 1098 5.47 52.74 24.38
N GLU A 1099 5.42 52.72 25.72
CA GLU A 1099 4.20 52.38 26.46
C GLU A 1099 3.07 53.36 26.16
N GLU A 1100 3.37 54.66 26.09
CA GLU A 1100 2.39 55.71 25.85
C GLU A 1100 1.74 55.55 24.46
N PHE A 1101 2.56 55.33 23.42
CA PHE A 1101 2.06 55.12 22.07
C PHE A 1101 1.24 53.82 21.95
N PHE A 1102 1.78 52.70 22.40
CA PHE A 1102 1.14 51.40 22.20
C PHE A 1102 -0.08 51.19 23.11
N ASP A 1103 -0.10 51.75 24.32
CA ASP A 1103 -1.30 51.73 25.18
C ASP A 1103 -2.48 52.43 24.49
N TYR A 1104 -2.23 53.58 23.85
CA TYR A 1104 -3.25 54.27 23.06
C TYR A 1104 -3.71 53.44 21.86
N VAL A 1105 -2.77 52.88 21.08
CA VAL A 1105 -3.07 52.06 19.89
C VAL A 1105 -3.87 50.80 20.25
N TYR A 1106 -3.59 50.17 21.39
CA TYR A 1106 -4.31 48.96 21.84
C TYR A 1106 -5.69 49.26 22.42
N LYS A 1107 -5.96 50.48 22.89
CA LYS A 1107 -7.23 50.93 23.47
C LYS A 1107 -8.05 51.84 22.54
N SER A 1108 -7.67 51.94 21.26
CA SER A 1108 -8.23 52.93 20.34
C SER A 1108 -9.73 52.73 19.99
N ASP A 1109 -10.32 51.59 20.36
CA ASP A 1109 -11.75 51.29 20.28
C ASP A 1109 -12.58 51.90 21.44
N VAL A 1110 -11.94 52.16 22.57
CA VAL A 1110 -12.57 52.71 23.79
C VAL A 1110 -12.04 54.09 24.17
N GLU A 1111 -10.88 54.48 23.66
CA GLU A 1111 -10.29 55.82 23.80
C GLU A 1111 -11.06 56.87 22.96
N PRO A 1112 -11.32 58.08 23.50
CA PRO A 1112 -11.92 59.17 22.73
C PRO A 1112 -11.06 59.54 21.51
N LYS A 1113 -11.69 59.67 20.33
CA LYS A 1113 -11.01 60.07 19.08
C LYS A 1113 -10.34 61.45 19.20
N GLU A 1114 -10.82 62.27 20.12
CA GLU A 1114 -10.32 63.61 20.45
C GLU A 1114 -8.92 63.61 21.06
N LYS A 1115 -8.43 62.48 21.59
CA LYS A 1115 -7.07 62.35 22.14
C LYS A 1115 -6.00 62.03 21.10
N LEU A 1116 -6.39 61.63 19.88
CA LEU A 1116 -5.44 61.28 18.82
C LEU A 1116 -4.46 62.44 18.50
N PRO A 1117 -4.91 63.71 18.35
CA PRO A 1117 -3.99 64.82 18.11
C PRO A 1117 -2.99 65.05 19.26
N GLU A 1118 -3.41 64.84 20.50
CA GLU A 1118 -2.53 64.96 21.68
C GLU A 1118 -1.45 63.89 21.66
N MET A 1119 -1.82 62.65 21.36
CA MET A 1119 -0.89 61.53 21.22
C MET A 1119 0.12 61.75 20.09
N VAL A 1120 -0.36 62.17 18.92
CA VAL A 1120 0.49 62.47 17.76
C VAL A 1120 1.48 63.59 18.09
N ALA A 1121 1.02 64.66 18.74
CA ALA A 1121 1.88 65.77 19.16
C ALA A 1121 2.91 65.33 20.21
N ALA A 1122 2.53 64.48 21.17
CA ALA A 1122 3.45 63.92 22.17
C ALA A 1122 4.57 63.11 21.50
N MET A 1123 4.23 62.25 20.54
CA MET A 1123 5.21 61.45 19.80
C MET A 1123 6.11 62.29 18.89
N GLN A 1124 5.56 63.30 18.21
CA GLN A 1124 6.36 64.24 17.42
C GLN A 1124 7.34 65.03 18.30
N LYS A 1125 6.92 65.45 19.49
CA LYS A 1125 7.81 66.09 20.46
C LYS A 1125 8.91 65.15 20.95
N LYS A 1126 8.61 63.87 21.15
CA LYS A 1126 9.54 62.86 21.67
C LYS A 1126 10.57 62.39 20.64
N TYR A 1127 10.14 62.14 19.40
CA TYR A 1127 10.96 61.52 18.35
C TYR A 1127 11.25 62.41 17.14
N GLY A 1128 10.66 63.60 17.08
CA GLY A 1128 10.79 64.57 15.99
C GLY A 1128 9.54 64.68 15.11
N ASP A 1129 9.39 65.84 14.47
CA ASP A 1129 8.17 66.23 13.73
C ASP A 1129 7.76 65.25 12.62
N ASN A 1130 8.74 64.57 12.02
CA ASN A 1130 8.53 63.62 10.91
C ASN A 1130 8.42 62.16 11.38
N VAL A 1131 8.17 61.88 12.66
CA VAL A 1131 8.13 60.49 13.17
C VAL A 1131 7.09 59.63 12.43
N PHE A 1132 5.93 60.19 12.06
CA PHE A 1132 4.90 59.52 11.27
C PHE A 1132 5.05 59.69 9.74
N GLY A 1133 6.19 60.20 9.27
CA GLY A 1133 6.41 60.56 7.86
C GLY A 1133 5.89 61.95 7.52
N ASN A 1134 5.66 62.22 6.23
CA ASN A 1134 5.33 63.56 5.72
C ASN A 1134 3.91 64.05 6.11
N LYS A 1135 3.04 63.16 6.58
CA LYS A 1135 1.65 63.46 6.94
C LYS A 1135 1.33 62.78 8.28
N PRO A 1136 1.09 63.55 9.36
CA PRO A 1136 0.67 62.98 10.64
C PRO A 1136 -0.71 62.32 10.52
N PRO A 1137 -0.95 61.20 11.21
CA PRO A 1137 -2.23 60.50 11.17
C PRO A 1137 -3.32 61.35 11.82
N ARG A 1138 -4.50 61.36 11.20
CA ARG A 1138 -5.70 62.10 11.61
C ARG A 1138 -6.85 61.18 12.01
N THR A 1139 -6.75 59.90 11.70
CA THR A 1139 -7.71 58.87 12.08
C THR A 1139 -7.01 57.71 12.79
N VAL A 1140 -7.78 56.89 13.51
CA VAL A 1140 -7.27 55.68 14.15
C VAL A 1140 -6.73 54.69 13.10
N ASP A 1141 -7.41 54.56 11.97
CA ASP A 1141 -6.94 53.71 10.86
C ASP A 1141 -5.58 54.20 10.33
N GLU A 1142 -5.44 55.51 10.08
CA GLU A 1142 -4.17 56.12 9.66
C GLU A 1142 -3.07 55.95 10.72
N LEU A 1143 -3.41 55.99 12.01
CA LEU A 1143 -2.46 55.76 13.09
C LEU A 1143 -1.91 54.33 13.04
N HIS A 1144 -2.79 53.32 12.96
CA HIS A 1144 -2.39 51.91 12.87
C HIS A 1144 -1.53 51.66 11.62
N GLU A 1145 -1.92 52.19 10.45
CA GLU A 1145 -1.15 52.08 9.21
C GLU A 1145 0.18 52.83 9.23
N SER A 1146 0.31 53.87 10.07
CA SER A 1146 1.56 54.61 10.25
C SER A 1146 2.57 53.93 11.17
N THR A 1147 2.21 52.84 11.86
CA THR A 1147 3.06 52.25 12.91
C THR A 1147 4.43 51.79 12.40
N GLU A 1148 4.50 51.17 11.22
CA GLU A 1148 5.79 50.78 10.62
C GLU A 1148 6.70 52.00 10.43
N ILE A 1149 6.14 53.10 9.90
CA ILE A 1149 6.85 54.35 9.66
C ILE A 1149 7.27 54.98 10.99
N PHE A 1150 6.38 54.99 11.98
CA PHE A 1150 6.65 55.47 13.34
C PHE A 1150 7.86 54.75 13.94
N ILE A 1151 7.86 53.41 13.99
CA ILE A 1151 8.98 52.64 14.54
C ILE A 1151 10.25 52.89 13.74
N LYS A 1152 10.18 52.86 12.40
CA LYS A 1152 11.34 53.10 11.53
C LYS A 1152 11.98 54.47 11.77
N ASN A 1153 11.19 55.51 12.02
CA ASN A 1153 11.70 56.85 12.28
C ASN A 1153 12.11 57.06 13.74
N ALA A 1154 11.37 56.51 14.70
CA ALA A 1154 11.76 56.53 16.11
C ALA A 1154 13.12 55.85 16.31
N MET A 1155 13.38 54.74 15.62
CA MET A 1155 14.68 54.03 15.63
C MET A 1155 15.85 54.84 15.05
N LYS A 1156 15.61 55.91 14.29
CA LYS A 1156 16.68 56.83 13.86
C LYS A 1156 17.15 57.74 14.98
N THR A 1157 16.38 57.86 16.07
CA THR A 1157 16.70 58.68 17.23
C THR A 1157 17.55 57.91 18.25
N GLY A 1158 18.23 58.62 19.16
CA GLY A 1158 18.90 57.98 20.30
C GLY A 1158 17.91 57.34 21.28
N ILE A 1159 16.74 57.97 21.48
CA ILE A 1159 15.69 57.51 22.39
C ILE A 1159 15.09 56.19 21.90
N GLY A 1160 14.69 56.11 20.63
CA GLY A 1160 14.09 54.89 20.07
C GLY A 1160 15.03 53.70 20.11
N ARG A 1161 16.34 53.90 19.83
CA ARG A 1161 17.35 52.82 19.97
C ARG A 1161 17.52 52.37 21.42
N ALA A 1162 17.54 53.30 22.37
CA ALA A 1162 17.62 52.97 23.79
C ALA A 1162 16.40 52.15 24.25
N ASN A 1163 15.19 52.56 23.84
CA ASN A 1163 13.97 51.83 24.17
C ASN A 1163 13.93 50.43 23.55
N PHE A 1164 14.33 50.30 22.28
CA PHE A 1164 14.43 48.99 21.63
C PHE A 1164 15.41 48.07 22.35
N ASN A 1165 16.60 48.56 22.70
CA ASN A 1165 17.60 47.77 23.41
C ASN A 1165 17.11 47.36 24.81
N HIS A 1166 16.39 48.24 25.49
CA HIS A 1166 15.75 47.92 26.77
C HIS A 1166 14.69 46.82 26.62
N MET A 1167 13.76 46.99 25.68
CA MET A 1167 12.75 45.98 25.33
C MET A 1167 13.42 44.63 25.02
N ARG A 1168 14.41 44.64 24.12
CA ARG A 1168 15.15 43.44 23.72
C ARG A 1168 15.79 42.72 24.90
N ALA A 1169 16.42 43.46 25.82
CA ALA A 1169 17.03 42.89 27.01
C ALA A 1169 15.98 42.22 27.92
N ARG A 1170 14.84 42.86 28.13
CA ARG A 1170 13.74 42.32 28.96
C ARG A 1170 13.10 41.06 28.36
N ILE A 1171 12.95 41.00 27.04
CA ILE A 1171 12.45 39.79 26.36
C ILE A 1171 13.47 38.64 26.50
N LYS A 1172 14.77 38.92 26.36
CA LYS A 1172 15.83 37.91 26.59
C LYS A 1172 15.83 37.37 28.03
N GLU A 1173 15.56 38.23 29.02
CA GLU A 1173 15.37 37.79 30.41
C GLU A 1173 14.18 36.84 30.55
N ASP A 1174 13.07 37.13 29.87
CA ASP A 1174 11.89 36.26 29.84
C ASP A 1174 12.18 34.90 29.22
N HIS A 1175 12.83 34.87 28.06
CA HIS A 1175 13.26 33.63 27.42
C HIS A 1175 14.16 32.79 28.32
N ALA A 1176 15.12 33.43 29.00
CA ALA A 1176 16.00 32.74 29.94
C ALA A 1176 15.20 32.13 31.13
N ALA A 1177 14.20 32.86 31.64
CA ALA A 1177 13.32 32.38 32.70
C ALA A 1177 12.48 31.17 32.24
N LEU A 1178 11.89 31.24 31.05
CA LEU A 1178 11.10 30.16 30.47
C LEU A 1178 11.94 28.89 30.20
N ILE A 1179 13.13 29.05 29.61
CA ILE A 1179 14.08 27.94 29.37
C ILE A 1179 14.45 27.26 30.69
N LYS A 1180 14.81 28.07 31.71
CA LYS A 1180 15.16 27.57 33.04
C LYS A 1180 14.01 26.79 33.67
N LYS A 1181 12.78 27.31 33.56
CA LYS A 1181 11.57 26.70 34.13
C LYS A 1181 11.13 25.43 33.41
N ALA A 1182 11.33 25.35 32.10
CA ALA A 1182 11.05 24.17 31.29
C ALA A 1182 12.10 23.06 31.43
N GLY A 1183 13.24 23.33 32.11
CA GLY A 1183 14.33 22.35 32.26
C GLY A 1183 15.02 22.01 30.93
N ILE A 1184 14.84 22.85 29.90
CA ILE A 1184 15.45 22.66 28.58
C ILE A 1184 16.90 23.17 28.66
N GLY A 1185 17.87 22.33 28.30
CA GLY A 1185 19.25 22.81 28.12
C GLY A 1185 19.27 23.92 27.08
N GLY A 1186 19.71 25.13 27.45
CA GLY A 1186 19.51 26.33 26.65
C GLY A 1186 19.92 26.16 25.18
N VAL A 1187 19.16 26.78 24.27
CA VAL A 1187 19.39 26.79 22.82
C VAL A 1187 20.87 27.12 22.51
N ARG A 1188 21.45 28.06 23.26
CA ARG A 1188 22.86 28.47 23.19
C ARG A 1188 23.84 27.36 23.62
N THR A 1189 23.53 26.63 24.70
CA THR A 1189 24.35 25.52 25.20
C THR A 1189 24.33 24.31 24.24
N ARG A 1190 23.20 24.09 23.55
CA ARG A 1190 23.10 23.05 22.50
C ARG A 1190 23.87 23.45 21.23
N LEU A 1191 23.80 24.72 20.83
CA LEU A 1191 24.58 25.29 19.71
C LEU A 1191 26.10 25.28 19.97
N GLU A 1192 26.53 25.56 21.20
CA GLU A 1192 27.95 25.54 21.60
C GLU A 1192 28.52 24.12 21.64
N ARG A 1193 27.74 23.11 22.06
CA ARG A 1193 28.15 21.70 22.04
C ARG A 1193 28.33 21.16 20.61
N LEU A 1194 27.48 21.59 19.68
CA LEU A 1194 27.49 21.14 18.27
C LEU A 1194 28.64 21.73 17.44
N ARG A 1195 29.13 22.94 17.77
CA ARG A 1195 30.27 23.56 17.06
C ARG A 1195 31.63 22.88 17.30
N GLY A 1196 31.78 22.10 18.37
CA GLY A 1196 33.08 21.57 18.81
C GLY A 1196 33.45 20.17 18.33
N GLU A 1197 32.50 19.25 18.15
CA GLU A 1197 32.81 17.81 18.17
C GLU A 1197 32.80 17.07 16.81
N HIS A 1198 32.24 17.64 15.74
CA HIS A 1198 31.91 16.84 14.53
C HIS A 1198 32.44 17.36 13.18
N GLY A 1199 33.10 18.53 13.12
CA GLY A 1199 33.50 19.15 11.85
C GLY A 1199 34.31 18.25 10.91
N LYS A 1200 35.29 17.51 11.43
CA LYS A 1200 36.20 16.67 10.61
C LYS A 1200 35.56 15.36 10.13
N LYS A 1201 34.71 14.73 10.95
CA LYS A 1201 33.95 13.52 10.55
C LYS A 1201 32.91 13.84 9.48
N ILE A 1202 32.25 14.99 9.62
CA ILE A 1202 31.28 15.50 8.64
C ILE A 1202 31.98 15.81 7.31
N GLU A 1203 33.19 16.36 7.33
CA GLU A 1203 33.98 16.60 6.11
C GLU A 1203 34.34 15.29 5.38
N ASP A 1204 34.75 14.25 6.10
CA ASP A 1204 35.10 12.96 5.48
C ASP A 1204 33.86 12.20 4.95
N GLU A 1205 32.72 12.23 5.66
CA GLU A 1205 31.45 11.63 5.22
C GLU A 1205 30.82 12.37 4.01
N ILE A 1206 30.79 13.71 4.03
CA ILE A 1206 30.27 14.54 2.93
C ILE A 1206 31.21 14.46 1.69
N ALA A 1207 32.50 14.26 1.90
CA ALA A 1207 33.46 14.03 0.82
C ALA A 1207 33.45 12.59 0.27
N GLY A 1208 32.67 11.67 0.86
CA GLY A 1208 32.60 10.29 0.40
C GLY A 1208 33.88 9.49 0.61
N LYS A 1209 34.74 9.89 1.57
CA LYS A 1209 35.94 9.13 1.92
C LYS A 1209 35.53 7.98 2.84
N ALA A 1210 35.52 6.76 2.32
CA ALA A 1210 35.32 5.57 3.14
C ALA A 1210 36.41 5.49 4.23
N HIS A 1211 36.02 5.15 5.46
CA HIS A 1211 36.97 4.74 6.49
C HIS A 1211 37.65 3.44 6.03
N VAL A 1212 38.81 3.56 5.38
CA VAL A 1212 39.70 2.44 5.14
C VAL A 1212 40.19 1.98 6.52
N ALA A 1213 39.76 0.79 6.95
CA ALA A 1213 40.34 0.13 8.11
C ALA A 1213 41.87 0.09 7.93
N PRO A 1214 42.67 0.42 8.96
CA PRO A 1214 44.12 0.43 8.83
C PRO A 1214 44.58 -0.94 8.33
N ALA A 1215 45.21 -0.95 7.15
CA ALA A 1215 45.72 -2.15 6.53
C ALA A 1215 46.64 -2.88 7.51
N ALA A 1216 46.37 -4.17 7.74
CA ALA A 1216 47.29 -5.03 8.47
C ALA A 1216 48.68 -4.94 7.83
N PRO A 1217 49.77 -4.84 8.61
CA PRO A 1217 51.11 -4.72 8.07
C PRO A 1217 51.43 -5.96 7.23
N VAL A 1218 51.67 -5.73 5.94
CA VAL A 1218 52.12 -6.74 4.99
C VAL A 1218 53.47 -7.26 5.47
N ALA A 1219 53.53 -8.53 5.84
CA ALA A 1219 54.79 -9.23 6.11
C ALA A 1219 55.66 -9.19 4.86
N ALA A 1220 56.84 -8.60 4.98
CA ALA A 1220 57.82 -8.55 3.90
C ALA A 1220 58.22 -9.97 3.48
N ALA A 1221 58.05 -10.30 2.21
CA ALA A 1221 58.63 -11.49 1.62
C ALA A 1221 60.18 -11.36 1.60
N PRO A 1222 60.93 -12.41 1.94
CA PRO A 1222 62.38 -12.36 1.88
C PRO A 1222 62.83 -12.35 0.41
N LYS A 1223 63.70 -11.39 0.08
CA LYS A 1223 64.47 -11.39 -1.17
C LYS A 1223 65.66 -12.38 -1.03
N PRO A 1224 66.15 -12.93 -2.15
CA PRO A 1224 67.06 -14.07 -2.18
C PRO A 1224 68.35 -13.91 -1.36
#